data_AF-A0A1V9G2F5-F1
#
_entry.id   AF-A0A1V9G2F5-F1
#
_cell.length_a   1.000
_cell.length_b   1.000
_cell.length_c   1.000
_cell.angle_alpha   90.00
_cell.angle_beta   90.00
_cell.angle_gamma   90.00
#
_symmetry.space_group_name_H-M   'P 1'
#
loop_
_entity.id
_entity.type
_entity.pdbx_description
1 polymer ?
#
loop_
_entity_poly.entity_id
_entity_poly.type
_entity_poly.pdbx_seq_one_letter_code
_entity_poly.pdbx_strand_id
1 'polypeptide(L)'
;MEKKNQYTIPLEELLARLKASGYELSIQQTLDIQAALLTTPVSRMEPARLKYLITPVIAKNDEEQRHIHRIIDGYVAEKTKIPPPPVPPVTRWRQKHKQLIFSLKIAGFLAVVIAGILFYISNNHQPTAPVSSKPVAQVKKDTTPVASAPKPVPQPENKLANPVTTPNSSKQVNIVAQPSGRYIAPVPIDFNLQMAVTFGTLLGVIMAWIIFYERRKKMEMKEKQRADDAIFIKRTEAKKRPNASGFEMAGDLAQPTIQFAERDYLVHQPRALQKIKSHLKKPAVIPNPAFDVKRSITQSARNAGFSTLVYSREWKDRKYLILMEDRYSDAHINYLMNYLVNIISAAVTTVIRFSFTGDVHMVQDEYGNWVSLANLAYQYKGYHLIIVGKGYSFFEEQQDQLLKKELTDIFQNWTSRSIITPTPLPDWSYQEEQLQSKFLLVPADIEAVVLLAKAIADDASISNHQLARSLSNSYSIADFNLYNIQDLKQYLNGDERLFQMACSLAVYPRLQWALTLALFDAQLKKNSNEEPTAALSYELLLKLARIPWLYANQLDDTIRLQLLTELTVETETTARETILELLDEARLNIVHDSPAYSELNTQYNINAFFLFSFDQYKYRQYSGAKEVISEYWKGLTEWALKEHVDKGGSVLLPRYKSGQSSVQEFLIQEKQFEKWNINFLKVAMLTLPAILLYILFGILKPAFVYPPQLYKNVSFVTVIKKSANCKPNLQYVINSTNGRSDTILLNQLSLIDSIPITNVQYDEIINLELWTKDNLMHPLSFAATDSFFEVQMACK
;
A
#
# COMPACT_ATOMS: atom_id res chain seq x y z
N MET A 1 4.61 -11.75 -22.03
CA MET A 1 3.24 -11.99 -21.55
C MET A 1 2.30 -11.07 -22.31
N GLU A 2 1.50 -11.64 -23.21
CA GLU A 2 0.53 -10.92 -24.04
C GLU A 2 -0.54 -10.25 -23.17
N LYS A 3 -0.93 -9.03 -23.55
CA LYS A 3 -2.07 -8.31 -22.95
C LYS A 3 -3.30 -9.22 -23.05
N LYS A 4 -3.84 -9.65 -21.90
CA LYS A 4 -5.21 -10.20 -21.81
C LYS A 4 -6.14 -9.21 -22.50
N ASN A 5 -6.72 -9.62 -23.64
CA ASN A 5 -7.76 -8.86 -24.32
C ASN A 5 -8.95 -8.73 -23.36
N GLN A 6 -9.11 -7.55 -22.77
CA GLN A 6 -10.30 -7.17 -22.00
C GLN A 6 -11.48 -7.14 -22.97
N TYR A 7 -12.29 -8.19 -22.96
CA TYR A 7 -13.61 -8.15 -23.59
C TYR A 7 -14.44 -7.07 -22.89
N THR A 8 -15.02 -6.15 -23.65
CA THR A 8 -15.83 -5.03 -23.12
C THR A 8 -17.15 -5.50 -22.48
N ILE A 9 -17.49 -6.78 -22.65
CA ILE A 9 -18.73 -7.40 -22.20
C ILE A 9 -18.38 -8.80 -21.65
N PRO A 10 -18.65 -9.10 -20.37
CA PRO A 10 -18.39 -10.42 -19.81
C PRO A 10 -19.32 -11.46 -20.45
N LEU A 11 -18.73 -12.47 -21.09
CA LEU A 11 -19.45 -13.52 -21.83
C LEU A 11 -20.23 -14.43 -20.87
N GLU A 12 -19.66 -14.74 -19.71
CA GLU A 12 -20.28 -15.62 -18.70
C GLU A 12 -21.61 -15.06 -18.18
N GLU A 13 -21.69 -13.75 -17.96
CA GLU A 13 -22.91 -13.07 -17.51
C GLU A 13 -24.01 -13.09 -18.59
N LEU A 14 -23.63 -12.95 -19.87
CA LEU A 14 -24.58 -13.09 -20.98
C LEU A 14 -25.13 -14.52 -21.10
N LEU A 15 -24.25 -15.53 -20.96
CA LEU A 15 -24.65 -16.94 -21.00
C LEU A 15 -25.57 -17.29 -19.81
N ALA A 16 -25.29 -16.77 -18.62
CA ALA A 16 -26.15 -16.93 -17.45
C ALA A 16 -27.55 -16.32 -17.68
N ARG A 17 -27.62 -15.15 -18.33
CA ARG A 17 -28.90 -14.49 -18.64
C ARG A 17 -29.72 -15.23 -19.70
N LEU A 18 -29.06 -15.86 -20.68
CA LEU A 18 -29.72 -16.73 -21.65
C LEU A 18 -30.29 -17.98 -20.99
N LYS A 19 -29.54 -18.62 -20.07
CA LYS A 19 -30.03 -19.74 -19.25
C LYS A 19 -31.23 -19.34 -18.37
N ALA A 20 -31.16 -18.18 -17.71
CA ALA A 20 -32.26 -17.65 -16.91
C ALA A 20 -33.52 -17.32 -17.73
N SER A 21 -33.37 -17.12 -19.05
CA SER A 21 -34.49 -16.87 -19.97
C SER A 21 -35.05 -18.16 -20.60
N GLY A 22 -34.64 -19.33 -20.10
CA GLY A 22 -35.17 -20.64 -20.51
C GLY A 22 -34.40 -21.33 -21.64
N TYR A 23 -33.21 -20.84 -22.03
CA TYR A 23 -32.37 -21.50 -23.05
C TYR A 23 -31.36 -22.45 -22.41
N GLU A 24 -31.54 -23.76 -22.61
CA GLU A 24 -30.55 -24.76 -22.24
C GLU A 24 -29.39 -24.76 -23.25
N LEU A 25 -28.23 -24.28 -22.80
CA LEU A 25 -27.01 -24.25 -23.60
C LEU A 25 -26.20 -25.51 -23.35
N SER A 26 -26.02 -26.33 -24.39
CA SER A 26 -25.11 -27.49 -24.31
C SER A 26 -23.65 -27.04 -24.19
N ILE A 27 -22.79 -27.94 -23.71
CA ILE A 27 -21.33 -27.71 -23.66
C ILE A 27 -20.81 -27.36 -25.07
N GLN A 28 -21.34 -28.02 -26.11
CA GLN A 28 -20.94 -27.79 -27.49
C GLN A 28 -21.35 -26.40 -27.99
N GLN A 29 -22.59 -25.95 -27.73
CA GLN A 29 -23.02 -24.59 -28.07
C GLN A 29 -22.20 -23.51 -27.36
N THR A 30 -21.77 -23.78 -26.12
CA THR A 30 -20.91 -22.87 -25.36
C THR A 30 -19.53 -22.75 -26.01
N LEU A 31 -18.95 -23.88 -26.45
CA LEU A 31 -17.68 -23.91 -27.18
C LEU A 31 -17.79 -23.23 -28.55
N ASP A 32 -18.89 -23.44 -29.27
CA ASP A 32 -19.14 -22.82 -30.58
C ASP A 32 -19.28 -21.29 -30.47
N ILE A 33 -19.95 -20.79 -29.43
CA ILE A 33 -20.02 -19.35 -29.13
C ILE A 33 -18.64 -18.79 -28.82
N GLN A 34 -17.85 -19.48 -27.99
CA GLN A 34 -16.48 -19.07 -27.68
C GLN A 34 -15.59 -19.06 -28.94
N ALA A 35 -15.70 -20.09 -29.78
CA ALA A 35 -14.95 -20.19 -31.03
C ALA A 35 -15.35 -19.07 -32.02
N ALA A 36 -16.64 -18.76 -32.16
CA ALA A 36 -17.12 -17.65 -32.99
C ALA A 36 -16.59 -16.28 -32.51
N LEU A 37 -16.50 -16.08 -31.20
CA LEU A 37 -15.95 -14.87 -30.59
C LEU A 37 -14.42 -14.79 -30.72
N LEU A 38 -13.70 -15.91 -30.69
CA LEU A 38 -12.24 -15.94 -30.86
C LEU A 38 -11.82 -15.73 -32.32
N THR A 39 -12.63 -16.20 -33.28
CA THR A 39 -12.35 -16.11 -34.72
C THR A 39 -12.75 -14.76 -35.33
N THR A 40 -13.63 -14.02 -34.67
CA THR A 40 -14.03 -12.68 -35.12
C THR A 40 -13.19 -11.60 -34.42
N PRO A 41 -12.65 -10.57 -35.11
CA PRO A 41 -11.86 -9.53 -34.46
C PRO A 41 -12.73 -8.63 -33.54
N VAL A 42 -12.94 -9.09 -32.30
CA VAL A 42 -13.85 -8.48 -31.30
C VAL A 42 -13.41 -7.06 -30.90
N SER A 43 -12.12 -6.74 -31.03
CA SER A 43 -11.56 -5.42 -30.70
C SER A 43 -12.15 -4.26 -31.53
N ARG A 44 -12.85 -4.56 -32.64
CA ARG A 44 -13.50 -3.57 -33.51
C ARG A 44 -14.99 -3.82 -33.70
N MET A 45 -15.57 -4.78 -32.97
CA MET A 45 -16.99 -5.12 -33.11
C MET A 45 -17.86 -4.17 -32.28
N GLU A 46 -18.84 -3.53 -32.91
CA GLU A 46 -19.88 -2.81 -32.17
C GLU A 46 -20.69 -3.80 -31.30
N PRO A 47 -20.96 -3.48 -30.02
CA PRO A 47 -21.75 -4.32 -29.12
C PRO A 47 -23.09 -4.79 -29.69
N ALA A 48 -23.72 -3.97 -30.53
CA ALA A 48 -24.99 -4.29 -31.20
C ALA A 48 -24.89 -5.47 -32.19
N ARG A 49 -23.69 -5.85 -32.63
CA ARG A 49 -23.47 -6.98 -33.55
C ARG A 49 -23.36 -8.33 -32.84
N LEU A 50 -23.21 -8.34 -31.51
CA LEU A 50 -23.06 -9.55 -30.71
C LEU A 50 -24.22 -10.53 -30.91
N LYS A 51 -25.45 -10.02 -31.07
CA LYS A 51 -26.64 -10.83 -31.33
C LYS A 51 -26.56 -11.63 -32.62
N TYR A 52 -25.91 -11.12 -33.66
CA TYR A 52 -25.79 -11.83 -34.94
C TYR A 52 -24.75 -12.95 -34.91
N LEU A 53 -23.84 -12.95 -33.93
CA LEU A 53 -22.88 -14.04 -33.73
C LEU A 53 -23.43 -15.16 -32.85
N ILE A 54 -24.13 -14.79 -31.78
CA ILE A 54 -24.57 -15.76 -30.77
C ILE A 54 -25.87 -16.46 -31.18
N THR A 55 -26.80 -15.71 -31.79
CA THR A 55 -28.15 -16.23 -32.06
C THR A 55 -28.18 -17.41 -33.04
N PRO A 56 -27.37 -17.47 -34.12
CA PRO A 56 -27.35 -18.62 -35.03
C PRO A 56 -26.94 -19.95 -34.37
N VAL A 57 -26.23 -19.90 -33.24
CA VAL A 57 -25.78 -21.10 -32.51
C VAL A 57 -26.89 -21.65 -31.59
N ILE A 58 -27.86 -20.80 -31.22
CA ILE A 58 -28.85 -21.10 -30.18
C ILE A 58 -30.27 -21.23 -30.76
N ALA A 59 -30.67 -20.32 -31.67
CA ALA A 59 -32.04 -20.24 -32.16
C ALA A 59 -32.35 -21.38 -33.14
N LYS A 60 -33.49 -22.04 -32.93
CA LYS A 60 -34.00 -23.09 -33.82
C LYS A 60 -35.08 -22.59 -34.80
N ASN A 61 -35.63 -21.40 -34.55
CA ASN A 61 -36.67 -20.78 -35.37
C ASN A 61 -36.63 -19.23 -35.26
N ASP A 62 -37.40 -18.56 -36.13
CA ASP A 62 -37.45 -17.10 -36.23
C ASP A 62 -38.05 -16.41 -34.98
N GLU A 63 -38.83 -17.12 -34.17
CA GLU A 63 -39.38 -16.58 -32.92
C GLU A 63 -38.34 -16.56 -31.81
N GLU A 64 -37.60 -17.67 -31.63
CA GLU A 64 -36.47 -17.79 -30.72
C GLU A 64 -35.37 -16.79 -31.09
N GLN A 65 -35.08 -16.63 -32.39
CA GLN A 65 -34.11 -15.65 -32.86
C GLN A 65 -34.50 -14.23 -32.42
N ARG A 66 -35.77 -13.84 -32.59
CA ARG A 66 -36.27 -12.53 -32.17
C ARG A 66 -36.23 -12.37 -30.65
N HIS A 67 -36.49 -13.42 -29.89
CA HIS A 67 -36.44 -13.38 -28.43
C HIS A 67 -35.00 -13.23 -27.92
N ILE A 68 -34.06 -14.00 -28.44
CA ILE A 68 -32.63 -13.91 -28.11
C ILE A 68 -32.07 -12.53 -28.48
N HIS A 69 -32.45 -11.98 -29.63
CA HIS A 69 -32.07 -10.61 -30.00
C HIS A 69 -32.49 -9.58 -28.94
N ARG A 70 -33.72 -9.68 -28.40
CA ARG A 70 -34.18 -8.76 -27.35
C ARG A 70 -33.41 -8.93 -26.05
N ILE A 71 -33.07 -10.16 -25.66
CA ILE A 71 -32.29 -10.45 -24.45
C ILE A 71 -30.89 -9.83 -24.58
N ILE A 72 -30.23 -10.04 -25.71
CA ILE A 72 -28.89 -9.50 -25.98
C ILE A 72 -28.92 -7.96 -26.08
N ASP A 73 -29.90 -7.39 -26.80
CA ASP A 73 -30.06 -5.93 -26.90
C ASP A 73 -30.33 -5.29 -25.54
N GLY A 74 -31.15 -5.93 -24.69
CA GLY A 74 -31.42 -5.47 -23.33
C GLY A 74 -30.17 -5.50 -22.45
N TYR A 75 -29.39 -6.58 -22.54
CA TYR A 75 -28.12 -6.72 -21.83
C TYR A 75 -27.08 -5.68 -22.27
N VAL A 76 -26.94 -5.47 -23.58
CA VAL A 76 -26.04 -4.45 -24.15
C VAL A 76 -26.48 -3.05 -23.71
N ALA A 77 -27.79 -2.76 -23.74
CA ALA A 77 -28.33 -1.47 -23.30
C ALA A 77 -28.10 -1.20 -21.80
N GLU A 78 -28.19 -2.22 -20.96
CA GLU A 78 -27.92 -2.13 -19.52
C GLU A 78 -26.45 -1.82 -19.24
N LYS A 79 -25.52 -2.51 -19.92
CA LYS A 79 -24.07 -2.32 -19.75
C LYS A 79 -23.55 -1.04 -20.44
N THR A 80 -24.25 -0.54 -21.45
CA THR A 80 -23.93 0.76 -22.09
C THR A 80 -24.58 1.96 -21.41
N LYS A 81 -25.57 1.76 -20.53
CA LYS A 81 -26.18 2.80 -19.67
C LYS A 81 -25.45 2.98 -18.34
N ILE A 82 -24.12 3.04 -18.36
CA ILE A 82 -23.40 3.76 -17.31
C ILE A 82 -23.26 5.20 -17.82
N PRO A 83 -24.17 6.14 -17.47
CA PRO A 83 -23.86 7.53 -17.70
C PRO A 83 -22.57 7.82 -16.92
N PRO A 84 -21.50 8.34 -17.55
CA PRO A 84 -20.41 8.89 -16.77
C PRO A 84 -21.01 9.91 -15.80
N PRO A 85 -20.53 9.96 -14.54
CA PRO A 85 -21.07 10.88 -13.54
C PRO A 85 -21.17 12.27 -14.18
N PRO A 86 -22.27 13.02 -13.96
CA PRO A 86 -22.48 14.29 -14.62
C PRO A 86 -21.28 15.19 -14.32
N VAL A 87 -20.39 15.33 -15.29
CA VAL A 87 -19.24 16.21 -15.16
C VAL A 87 -19.83 17.61 -15.09
N PRO A 88 -19.64 18.36 -13.99
CA PRO A 88 -20.25 19.67 -13.84
C PRO A 88 -19.85 20.54 -15.05
N PRO A 89 -20.73 21.44 -15.54
CA PRO A 89 -20.51 22.18 -16.79
C PRO A 89 -19.15 22.91 -16.86
N VAL A 90 -18.59 23.24 -15.69
CA VAL A 90 -17.30 23.90 -15.51
C VAL A 90 -16.10 23.02 -15.93
N THR A 91 -16.14 21.69 -15.75
CA THR A 91 -15.01 20.81 -16.11
C THR A 91 -14.92 20.55 -17.61
N ARG A 92 -16.05 20.42 -18.31
CA ARG A 92 -16.09 20.36 -19.78
C ARG A 92 -15.58 21.66 -20.42
N TRP A 93 -15.93 22.82 -19.87
CA TRP A 93 -15.40 24.12 -20.31
C TRP A 93 -13.88 24.22 -20.09
N ARG A 94 -13.40 23.82 -18.90
CA ARG A 94 -11.96 23.90 -18.55
C ARG A 94 -11.08 22.93 -19.35
N GLN A 95 -11.59 21.75 -19.71
CA GLN A 95 -10.90 20.81 -20.62
C GLN A 95 -10.91 21.33 -22.06
N LYS A 96 -12.05 21.83 -22.55
CA LYS A 96 -12.19 22.37 -23.91
C LYS A 96 -11.37 23.65 -24.14
N HIS A 97 -11.16 24.43 -23.07
CA HIS A 97 -10.41 25.69 -23.11
C HIS A 97 -9.07 25.62 -22.37
N LYS A 98 -8.48 24.44 -22.16
CA LYS A 98 -7.20 24.27 -21.47
C LYS A 98 -6.07 25.08 -22.13
N GLN A 99 -6.06 25.13 -23.47
CA GLN A 99 -5.12 25.95 -24.24
C GLN A 99 -5.41 27.45 -24.12
N LEU A 100 -6.69 27.84 -24.03
CA LEU A 100 -7.09 29.24 -23.86
C LEU A 100 -6.77 29.77 -22.46
N ILE A 101 -6.91 28.93 -21.42
CA ILE A 101 -6.53 29.25 -20.05
C ILE A 101 -5.00 29.34 -19.92
N PHE A 102 -4.28 28.48 -20.63
CA PHE A 102 -2.83 28.53 -20.70
C PHE A 102 -2.34 29.79 -21.46
N SER A 103 -2.98 30.14 -22.58
CA SER A 103 -2.66 31.37 -23.31
C SER A 103 -3.01 32.63 -22.53
N LEU A 104 -4.11 32.64 -21.75
CA LEU A 104 -4.45 33.74 -20.83
C LEU A 104 -3.43 33.90 -19.71
N LYS A 105 -2.88 32.80 -19.17
CA LYS A 105 -1.79 32.87 -18.18
C LYS A 105 -0.50 33.42 -18.78
N ILE A 106 -0.15 33.00 -20.00
CA ILE A 106 1.00 33.52 -20.73
C ILE A 106 0.80 35.00 -21.09
N ALA A 107 -0.40 35.39 -21.55
CA ALA A 107 -0.73 36.77 -21.87
C ALA A 107 -0.71 37.66 -20.63
N GLY A 108 -1.21 37.17 -19.48
CA GLY A 108 -1.10 37.88 -18.20
C GLY A 108 0.35 38.08 -17.76
N PHE A 109 1.19 37.05 -17.90
CA PHE A 109 2.62 37.16 -17.63
C PHE A 109 3.32 38.16 -18.59
N LEU A 110 3.02 38.08 -19.89
CA LEU A 110 3.53 39.03 -20.88
C LEU A 110 3.06 40.46 -20.61
N ALA A 111 1.82 40.68 -20.17
CA ALA A 111 1.32 42.00 -19.81
C ALA A 111 2.07 42.60 -18.62
N VAL A 112 2.44 41.80 -17.61
CA VAL A 112 3.29 42.26 -16.50
C VAL A 112 4.70 42.60 -16.98
N VAL A 113 5.27 41.79 -17.87
CA VAL A 113 6.60 42.06 -18.46
C VAL A 113 6.57 43.32 -19.32
N ILE A 114 5.55 43.50 -20.17
CA ILE A 114 5.37 44.68 -21.02
C ILE A 114 5.11 45.93 -20.17
N ALA A 115 4.30 45.84 -19.11
CA ALA A 115 4.11 46.95 -18.18
C ALA A 115 5.43 47.34 -17.49
N GLY A 116 6.27 46.36 -17.14
CA GLY A 116 7.63 46.60 -16.63
C GLY A 116 8.54 47.29 -17.65
N ILE A 117 8.47 46.90 -18.92
CA ILE A 117 9.23 47.51 -20.02
C ILE A 117 8.72 48.93 -20.34
N LEU A 118 7.41 49.17 -20.34
CA LEU A 118 6.83 50.50 -20.56
C LEU A 118 7.15 51.45 -19.41
N PHE A 119 7.14 50.95 -18.16
CA PHE A 119 7.60 51.71 -17.00
C PHE A 119 9.09 52.06 -17.10
N TYR A 120 9.91 51.13 -17.62
CA TYR A 120 11.33 51.36 -17.91
C TYR A 120 11.55 52.46 -18.98
N ILE A 121 10.78 52.45 -20.06
CA ILE A 121 10.89 53.47 -21.13
C ILE A 121 10.38 54.83 -20.64
N SER A 122 9.29 54.85 -19.87
CA SER A 122 8.71 56.09 -19.31
C SER A 122 9.64 56.80 -18.33
N ASN A 123 10.46 56.07 -17.56
CA ASN A 123 11.40 56.67 -16.61
C ASN A 123 12.74 57.09 -17.24
N ASN A 124 13.09 56.59 -18.45
CA ASN A 124 14.35 56.90 -19.11
C ASN A 124 14.30 58.12 -20.06
N HIS A 125 13.16 58.79 -20.21
CA HIS A 125 13.04 60.03 -20.98
C HIS A 125 13.09 61.27 -20.07
N GLN A 126 14.22 61.50 -19.40
CA GLN A 126 14.65 62.85 -19.04
C GLN A 126 15.86 63.22 -19.91
N PRO A 127 15.82 64.34 -20.66
CA PRO A 127 16.95 64.77 -21.46
C PRO A 127 18.09 65.23 -20.54
N THR A 128 19.17 64.47 -20.49
CA THR A 128 20.43 64.89 -19.87
C THR A 128 21.12 65.93 -20.75
N ALA A 129 21.44 67.08 -20.15
CA ALA A 129 22.33 68.08 -20.73
C ALA A 129 23.77 67.52 -20.89
N PRO A 130 24.55 67.96 -21.89
CA PRO A 130 25.92 67.49 -22.08
C PRO A 130 26.90 68.38 -21.31
N VAL A 131 27.83 67.80 -20.54
CA VAL A 131 29.14 68.32 -20.02
C VAL A 131 29.61 67.25 -19.01
N SER A 132 30.87 66.81 -18.86
CA SER A 132 32.17 67.07 -19.47
C SER A 132 33.08 65.86 -19.16
N SER A 133 34.07 65.67 -20.03
CA SER A 133 35.23 64.76 -20.02
C SER A 133 35.65 64.08 -18.71
N LYS A 134 35.81 62.75 -18.82
CA LYS A 134 36.60 61.85 -17.96
C LYS A 134 38.00 62.40 -17.61
N PRO A 135 38.50 62.16 -16.39
CA PRO A 135 39.94 62.08 -16.15
C PRO A 135 40.51 60.75 -16.64
N VAL A 136 41.74 60.87 -17.09
CA VAL A 136 42.59 59.89 -17.77
C VAL A 136 43.00 58.75 -16.83
N ALA A 137 43.05 57.54 -17.39
CA ALA A 137 43.61 56.35 -16.76
C ALA A 137 45.10 56.56 -16.42
N GLN A 138 45.48 56.31 -15.17
CA GLN A 138 46.88 56.22 -14.79
C GLN A 138 47.48 54.89 -15.26
N VAL A 139 48.40 55.01 -16.20
CA VAL A 139 49.35 53.99 -16.64
C VAL A 139 50.51 53.94 -15.63
N LYS A 140 50.86 52.73 -15.19
CA LYS A 140 52.08 52.39 -14.43
C LYS A 140 53.33 53.00 -15.07
N LYS A 141 54.24 53.55 -14.25
CA LYS A 141 55.63 53.80 -14.67
C LYS A 141 56.62 53.29 -13.64
N ASP A 142 57.40 52.31 -14.09
CA ASP A 142 58.66 51.87 -13.52
C ASP A 142 59.78 52.90 -13.78
N THR A 143 60.86 52.64 -13.05
CA THR A 143 62.00 53.45 -12.64
C THR A 143 63.01 53.85 -13.74
N THR A 144 63.76 54.92 -13.44
CA THR A 144 65.19 55.20 -13.79
C THR A 144 65.53 55.96 -15.09
N PRO A 145 66.70 56.65 -15.16
CA PRO A 145 66.75 58.11 -15.28
C PRO A 145 67.59 58.59 -16.49
N VAL A 146 67.68 59.90 -16.74
CA VAL A 146 68.89 60.61 -17.25
C VAL A 146 68.61 62.11 -17.36
N ALA A 147 69.65 62.87 -17.02
CA ALA A 147 69.76 64.32 -17.00
C ALA A 147 69.93 64.95 -18.40
N SER A 148 69.48 66.20 -18.57
CA SER A 148 70.26 67.35 -19.08
C SER A 148 69.35 68.52 -19.48
N ALA A 149 69.71 69.72 -19.03
CA ALA A 149 69.19 71.01 -19.51
C ALA A 149 69.97 71.42 -20.79
N PRO A 150 69.45 72.32 -21.68
CA PRO A 150 69.49 73.77 -21.40
C PRO A 150 68.33 74.65 -21.99
N LYS A 151 68.31 75.89 -21.47
CA LYS A 151 67.61 77.19 -21.79
C LYS A 151 67.71 77.67 -23.27
N PRO A 152 67.25 78.89 -23.73
CA PRO A 152 66.38 79.98 -23.14
C PRO A 152 65.33 80.69 -24.09
N VAL A 153 64.33 81.40 -23.48
CA VAL A 153 63.79 82.80 -23.74
C VAL A 153 63.16 83.15 -25.13
N PRO A 154 62.16 84.09 -25.31
CA PRO A 154 61.78 85.26 -24.50
C PRO A 154 60.29 85.52 -24.15
N GLN A 155 60.14 86.51 -23.24
CA GLN A 155 58.95 87.25 -22.81
C GLN A 155 58.35 88.14 -23.92
N PRO A 156 57.16 88.75 -23.71
CA PRO A 156 57.07 90.11 -23.12
C PRO A 156 55.99 90.20 -22.01
N GLU A 157 56.18 90.85 -20.86
CA GLU A 157 56.40 92.26 -20.51
C GLU A 157 55.13 93.14 -20.54
N ASN A 158 54.92 93.85 -19.40
CA ASN A 158 54.03 94.98 -19.06
C ASN A 158 52.86 94.67 -18.11
N LYS A 159 52.60 95.43 -17.04
CA LYS A 159 53.31 96.54 -16.38
C LYS A 159 52.66 96.82 -15.02
N LEU A 160 53.53 97.12 -14.05
CA LEU A 160 53.41 97.94 -12.83
C LEU A 160 52.04 98.52 -12.41
N ALA A 161 51.67 98.28 -11.15
CA ALA A 161 51.24 99.33 -10.22
C ALA A 161 51.43 98.85 -8.76
N ASN A 162 52.24 99.59 -8.00
CA ASN A 162 52.32 99.62 -6.52
C ASN A 162 52.12 101.10 -6.13
N PRO A 163 51.90 101.50 -4.86
CA PRO A 163 52.17 100.80 -3.60
C PRO A 163 51.06 100.97 -2.52
N VAL A 164 51.26 100.42 -1.32
CA VAL A 164 51.22 101.14 -0.02
C VAL A 164 51.55 100.13 1.08
N THR A 165 52.56 100.46 1.88
CA THR A 165 53.02 99.72 3.06
C THR A 165 52.33 100.28 4.30
N THR A 166 51.82 99.42 5.17
CA THR A 166 51.63 99.73 6.61
C THR A 166 52.01 98.49 7.43
N PRO A 167 52.87 98.63 8.45
CA PRO A 167 53.19 97.52 9.35
C PRO A 167 52.19 97.50 10.51
N ASN A 168 51.63 96.33 10.82
CA ASN A 168 51.13 96.06 12.17
C ASN A 168 51.22 94.56 12.49
N SER A 169 51.98 94.27 13.53
CA SER A 169 52.23 92.96 14.09
C SER A 169 50.94 92.37 14.68
N SER A 170 50.32 91.41 14.00
CA SER A 170 49.31 90.52 14.56
C SER A 170 49.93 89.15 14.78
N LYS A 171 49.86 88.61 16.00
CA LYS A 171 50.29 87.25 16.37
C LYS A 171 49.79 86.25 15.33
N GLN A 172 50.71 85.60 14.61
CA GLN A 172 50.36 84.62 13.57
C GLN A 172 50.11 83.25 14.21
N VAL A 173 48.89 82.73 14.05
CA VAL A 173 48.56 81.33 14.37
C VAL A 173 48.70 80.52 13.08
N ASN A 174 49.65 79.59 13.06
CA ASN A 174 49.80 78.64 11.96
C ASN A 174 49.04 77.36 12.30
N ILE A 175 48.09 76.99 11.44
CA ILE A 175 47.27 75.78 11.55
C ILE A 175 47.59 74.89 10.36
N VAL A 176 47.99 73.65 10.64
CA VAL A 176 48.23 72.65 9.60
C VAL A 176 47.46 71.39 9.96
N ALA A 177 46.55 70.96 9.08
CA ALA A 177 45.94 69.65 9.18
C ALA A 177 46.74 68.63 8.36
N GLN A 178 47.02 67.49 8.96
CA GLN A 178 47.70 66.37 8.31
C GLN A 178 46.82 65.12 8.42
N PRO A 179 46.59 64.39 7.31
CA PRO A 179 45.93 63.10 7.37
C PRO A 179 46.83 62.09 8.07
N SER A 180 46.22 61.12 8.75
CA SER A 180 46.95 60.03 9.41
C SER A 180 47.63 59.05 8.44
N GLY A 181 47.24 59.06 7.16
CA GLY A 181 47.68 58.10 6.14
C GLY A 181 47.02 56.72 6.28
N ARG A 182 46.01 56.58 7.14
CA ARG A 182 45.22 55.37 7.34
C ARG A 182 43.82 55.56 6.77
N TYR A 183 43.67 55.23 5.49
CA TYR A 183 42.41 55.36 4.76
C TYR A 183 41.31 54.47 5.34
N ILE A 184 40.07 54.97 5.34
CA ILE A 184 38.87 54.20 5.67
C ILE A 184 38.56 53.28 4.47
N ALA A 185 38.49 51.97 4.69
CA ALA A 185 38.04 51.02 3.67
C ALA A 185 36.50 51.08 3.60
N PRO A 186 35.89 51.57 2.51
CA PRO A 186 34.45 51.80 2.49
C PRO A 186 33.71 50.48 2.25
N VAL A 187 32.68 50.20 3.05
CA VAL A 187 31.88 48.97 2.94
C VAL A 187 30.71 49.21 1.97
N PRO A 188 30.63 48.50 0.84
CA PRO A 188 29.52 48.65 -0.10
C PRO A 188 28.22 48.11 0.51
N ILE A 189 27.09 48.76 0.23
CA ILE A 189 25.77 48.26 0.61
C ILE A 189 25.39 47.13 -0.37
N ASP A 190 25.12 45.93 0.14
CA ASP A 190 24.68 44.79 -0.68
C ASP A 190 23.19 44.89 -1.03
N PHE A 191 22.90 45.79 -1.97
CA PHE A 191 21.55 46.12 -2.41
C PHE A 191 20.83 44.91 -3.07
N ASN A 192 21.59 43.98 -3.64
CA ASN A 192 21.06 42.75 -4.24
C ASN A 192 20.33 41.88 -3.21
N LEU A 193 20.88 41.76 -2.00
CA LEU A 193 20.27 40.98 -0.94
C LEU A 193 18.94 41.60 -0.47
N GLN A 194 18.89 42.92 -0.30
CA GLN A 194 17.69 43.63 0.15
C GLN A 194 16.55 43.55 -0.88
N MET A 195 16.87 43.74 -2.17
CA MET A 195 15.88 43.64 -3.25
C MET A 195 15.41 42.20 -3.46
N ALA A 196 16.32 41.22 -3.42
CA ALA A 196 15.94 39.81 -3.57
C ALA A 196 15.04 39.32 -2.41
N VAL A 197 15.32 39.74 -1.18
CA VAL A 197 14.50 39.40 -0.02
C VAL A 197 13.11 40.05 -0.12
N THR A 198 13.03 41.34 -0.43
CA THR A 198 11.74 42.06 -0.50
C THR A 198 10.85 41.57 -1.65
N PHE A 199 11.37 41.52 -2.88
CA PHE A 199 10.58 41.05 -4.03
C PHE A 199 10.33 39.53 -3.98
N GLY A 200 11.31 38.77 -3.52
CA GLY A 200 11.20 37.32 -3.37
C GLY A 200 10.14 36.92 -2.34
N THR A 201 10.08 37.59 -1.18
CA THR A 201 9.04 37.34 -0.18
C THR A 201 7.66 37.74 -0.68
N LEU A 202 7.52 38.87 -1.38
CA LEU A 202 6.25 39.29 -1.99
C LEU A 202 5.75 38.25 -3.00
N LEU A 203 6.63 37.78 -3.90
CA LEU A 203 6.31 36.74 -4.87
C LEU A 203 5.97 35.41 -4.19
N GLY A 204 6.69 35.07 -3.12
CA GLY A 204 6.44 33.88 -2.30
C GLY A 204 5.08 33.92 -1.60
N VAL A 205 4.67 35.08 -1.06
CA VAL A 205 3.35 35.28 -0.46
C VAL A 205 2.24 35.11 -1.50
N ILE A 206 2.40 35.68 -2.69
CA ILE A 206 1.43 35.54 -3.79
C ILE A 206 1.30 34.08 -4.24
N MET A 207 2.43 33.39 -4.45
CA MET A 207 2.46 31.97 -4.83
C MET A 207 1.83 31.07 -3.76
N ALA A 208 2.18 31.29 -2.48
CA ALA A 208 1.59 30.59 -1.36
C ALA A 208 0.07 30.81 -1.31
N TRP A 209 -0.39 32.05 -1.46
CA TRP A 209 -1.81 32.40 -1.45
C TRP A 209 -2.60 31.70 -2.58
N ILE A 210 -2.08 31.71 -3.81
CA ILE A 210 -2.73 31.07 -4.97
C ILE A 210 -2.89 29.55 -4.74
N ILE A 211 -1.82 28.87 -4.32
CA ILE A 211 -1.84 27.41 -4.17
C ILE A 211 -2.68 26.99 -2.96
N PHE A 212 -2.58 27.72 -1.85
CA PHE A 212 -3.40 27.42 -0.67
C PHE A 212 -4.88 27.70 -0.94
N TYR A 213 -5.21 28.73 -1.72
CA TYR A 213 -6.56 29.00 -2.17
C TYR A 213 -7.12 27.85 -3.04
N GLU A 214 -6.35 27.35 -4.01
CA GLU A 214 -6.77 26.18 -4.81
C GLU A 214 -6.94 24.92 -3.96
N ARG A 215 -6.06 24.69 -2.98
CA ARG A 215 -6.12 23.52 -2.09
C ARG A 215 -7.31 23.59 -1.13
N ARG A 216 -7.54 24.76 -0.52
CA ARG A 216 -8.70 25.04 0.35
C ARG A 216 -10.01 24.84 -0.41
N LYS A 217 -10.10 25.36 -1.63
CA LYS A 217 -11.27 25.18 -2.48
C LYS A 217 -11.52 23.71 -2.87
N LYS A 218 -10.47 22.91 -3.05
CA LYS A 218 -10.61 21.45 -3.24
C LYS A 218 -11.12 20.75 -1.98
N MET A 219 -10.65 21.16 -0.79
CA MET A 219 -11.13 20.61 0.48
C MET A 219 -12.60 20.95 0.72
N GLU A 220 -12.99 22.21 0.51
CA GLU A 220 -14.39 22.65 0.63
C GLU A 220 -15.30 21.92 -0.38
N MET A 221 -14.82 21.61 -1.58
CA MET A 221 -15.59 20.77 -2.54
C MET A 221 -15.72 19.32 -2.07
N LYS A 222 -14.67 18.73 -1.46
CA LYS A 222 -14.73 17.37 -0.89
C LYS A 222 -15.62 17.31 0.34
N GLU A 223 -15.59 18.32 1.20
CA GLU A 223 -16.49 18.42 2.36
C GLU A 223 -17.94 18.60 1.93
N LYS A 224 -18.21 19.40 0.89
CA LYS A 224 -19.55 19.49 0.30
C LYS A 224 -20.00 18.15 -0.28
N GLN A 225 -19.13 17.43 -1.01
CA GLN A 225 -19.44 16.06 -1.47
C GLN A 225 -19.74 15.11 -0.31
N ARG A 226 -18.93 15.13 0.76
CA ARG A 226 -19.18 14.31 1.96
C ARG A 226 -20.47 14.69 2.68
N ALA A 227 -20.81 15.98 2.74
CA ALA A 227 -22.06 16.45 3.31
C ALA A 227 -23.24 16.00 2.44
N ASP A 228 -23.13 16.10 1.13
CA ASP A 228 -24.16 15.66 0.17
C ASP A 228 -24.33 14.13 0.21
N ASP A 229 -23.24 13.35 0.30
CA ASP A 229 -23.26 11.89 0.43
C ASP A 229 -23.81 11.45 1.81
N ALA A 230 -23.45 12.15 2.89
CA ALA A 230 -23.99 11.87 4.24
C ALA A 230 -25.48 12.25 4.35
N ILE A 231 -25.91 13.32 3.68
CA ILE A 231 -27.32 13.71 3.57
C ILE A 231 -28.07 12.69 2.71
N PHE A 232 -27.45 12.17 1.65
CA PHE A 232 -28.01 11.09 0.84
C PHE A 232 -28.21 9.84 1.69
N ILE A 233 -27.18 9.33 2.38
CA ILE A 233 -27.25 8.17 3.29
C ILE A 233 -28.31 8.37 4.38
N LYS A 234 -28.33 9.53 5.05
CA LYS A 234 -29.38 9.84 6.05
C LYS A 234 -30.78 9.91 5.45
N ARG A 235 -30.95 10.35 4.20
CA ARG A 235 -32.25 10.32 3.50
C ARG A 235 -32.66 8.90 3.12
N THR A 236 -31.71 8.04 2.76
CA THR A 236 -31.98 6.62 2.46
C THR A 236 -32.33 5.85 3.73
N GLU A 237 -31.65 6.13 4.86
CA GLU A 237 -31.95 5.55 6.17
C GLU A 237 -33.28 6.05 6.76
N ALA A 238 -33.58 7.35 6.64
CA ALA A 238 -34.83 7.93 7.13
C ALA A 238 -36.07 7.47 6.32
N LYS A 239 -35.90 7.08 5.05
CA LYS A 239 -36.98 6.48 4.24
C LYS A 239 -37.19 4.98 4.49
N LYS A 240 -36.27 4.28 5.15
CA LYS A 240 -36.33 2.82 5.40
C LYS A 240 -36.83 2.42 6.80
N ARG A 241 -37.35 3.34 7.61
CA ARG A 241 -38.05 2.99 8.87
C ARG A 241 -39.58 3.15 8.75
N PRO A 242 -40.32 2.15 8.24
CA PRO A 242 -41.60 1.85 8.86
C PRO A 242 -41.34 1.15 10.20
N ASN A 243 -42.13 1.48 11.20
CA ASN A 243 -42.07 0.96 12.56
C ASN A 243 -41.89 -0.57 12.59
N ALA A 244 -40.71 -1.05 12.99
CA ALA A 244 -40.51 -2.42 13.47
C ALA A 244 -40.18 -2.35 14.96
N SER A 245 -41.18 -1.96 15.74
CA SER A 245 -41.25 -2.30 17.16
C SER A 245 -41.72 -3.76 17.25
N GLY A 246 -40.87 -4.63 17.78
CA GLY A 246 -41.21 -6.01 18.10
C GLY A 246 -40.47 -7.03 17.25
N PHE A 247 -39.23 -7.34 17.63
CA PHE A 247 -38.65 -8.68 17.51
C PHE A 247 -37.45 -8.74 18.47
N GLU A 248 -37.75 -8.83 19.76
CA GLU A 248 -36.96 -9.69 20.63
C GLU A 248 -37.68 -11.03 20.70
N MET A 249 -37.08 -12.09 20.13
CA MET A 249 -36.93 -13.39 20.77
C MET A 249 -36.32 -14.44 19.82
N ALA A 250 -35.33 -15.15 20.38
CA ALA A 250 -35.06 -16.57 20.23
C ALA A 250 -34.64 -17.14 18.85
N GLY A 251 -33.38 -17.56 18.79
CA GLY A 251 -32.81 -18.45 17.79
C GLY A 251 -31.55 -17.84 17.18
N ASP A 252 -30.37 -18.38 17.52
CA ASP A 252 -29.10 -18.12 16.84
C ASP A 252 -29.22 -18.48 15.34
N LEU A 253 -29.75 -17.54 14.55
CA LEU A 253 -29.62 -17.60 13.11
C LEU A 253 -28.17 -17.22 12.79
N ALA A 254 -27.36 -18.23 12.45
CA ALA A 254 -25.97 -18.10 12.03
C ALA A 254 -25.81 -16.86 11.13
N GLN A 255 -24.96 -15.92 11.57
CA GLN A 255 -24.74 -14.69 10.81
C GLN A 255 -24.30 -15.04 9.39
N PRO A 256 -24.92 -14.49 8.34
CA PRO A 256 -24.59 -14.86 6.97
C PRO A 256 -23.13 -14.50 6.73
N THR A 257 -22.37 -15.55 6.45
CA THR A 257 -20.90 -15.54 6.40
C THR A 257 -20.45 -15.44 4.95
N ILE A 258 -19.31 -14.79 4.71
CA ILE A 258 -18.68 -14.80 3.37
C ILE A 258 -18.31 -16.24 3.01
N GLN A 259 -18.80 -16.72 1.88
CA GLN A 259 -18.42 -18.02 1.32
C GLN A 259 -17.48 -17.79 0.14
N PHE A 260 -16.26 -18.32 0.20
CA PHE A 260 -15.33 -18.27 -0.91
C PHE A 260 -15.59 -19.41 -1.90
N ALA A 261 -15.27 -19.19 -3.18
CA ALA A 261 -15.40 -20.20 -4.22
C ALA A 261 -14.55 -21.45 -3.93
N GLU A 262 -15.03 -22.62 -4.34
CA GLU A 262 -14.32 -23.90 -4.16
C GLU A 262 -12.96 -23.91 -4.88
N ARG A 263 -11.95 -24.49 -4.22
CA ARG A 263 -10.55 -24.50 -4.70
C ARG A 263 -9.88 -25.86 -4.66
N ASP A 264 -10.65 -26.94 -4.63
CA ASP A 264 -10.12 -28.31 -4.62
C ASP A 264 -9.19 -28.61 -5.80
N TYR A 265 -9.32 -27.86 -6.91
CA TYR A 265 -8.42 -27.95 -8.07
C TYR A 265 -6.96 -27.56 -7.77
N LEU A 266 -6.70 -26.86 -6.65
CA LEU A 266 -5.34 -26.52 -6.21
C LEU A 266 -4.63 -27.72 -5.58
N VAL A 267 -5.37 -28.74 -5.13
CA VAL A 267 -4.79 -29.93 -4.50
C VAL A 267 -4.16 -30.83 -5.57
N HIS A 268 -2.84 -30.98 -5.51
CA HIS A 268 -2.12 -31.84 -6.43
C HIS A 268 -2.48 -33.31 -6.18
N GLN A 269 -2.90 -34.02 -7.23
CA GLN A 269 -3.28 -35.42 -7.13
C GLN A 269 -2.04 -36.35 -7.14
N PRO A 270 -1.69 -37.02 -6.03
CA PRO A 270 -0.60 -37.98 -6.04
C PRO A 270 -0.87 -39.16 -6.99
N ARG A 271 0.18 -39.71 -7.60
CA ARG A 271 0.09 -40.92 -8.44
C ARG A 271 -0.50 -42.12 -7.69
N ALA A 272 -0.36 -42.15 -6.36
CA ALA A 272 -0.98 -43.14 -5.48
C ALA A 272 -2.51 -43.20 -5.63
N LEU A 273 -3.18 -42.06 -5.86
CA LEU A 273 -4.64 -42.04 -6.09
C LEU A 273 -5.04 -42.84 -7.33
N GLN A 274 -4.23 -42.84 -8.40
CA GLN A 274 -4.53 -43.64 -9.59
C GLN A 274 -4.53 -45.14 -9.29
N LYS A 275 -3.72 -45.60 -8.33
CA LYS A 275 -3.73 -47.00 -7.88
C LYS A 275 -5.01 -47.35 -7.13
N ILE A 276 -5.53 -46.45 -6.30
CA ILE A 276 -6.84 -46.66 -5.64
C ILE A 276 -7.92 -46.89 -6.71
N LYS A 277 -7.94 -46.03 -7.75
CA LYS A 277 -8.88 -46.16 -8.86
C LYS A 277 -8.75 -47.50 -9.59
N SER A 278 -7.53 -47.95 -9.88
CA SER A 278 -7.32 -49.21 -10.60
C SER A 278 -7.72 -50.43 -9.77
N HIS A 279 -7.47 -50.42 -8.46
CA HIS A 279 -7.86 -51.50 -7.56
C HIS A 279 -9.37 -51.57 -7.34
N LEU A 280 -10.05 -50.46 -7.09
CA LEU A 280 -11.51 -50.46 -6.86
C LEU A 280 -12.33 -50.79 -8.13
N LYS A 281 -11.75 -50.59 -9.32
CA LYS A 281 -12.35 -51.03 -10.59
C LYS A 281 -12.23 -52.53 -10.84
N LYS A 282 -11.37 -53.26 -10.10
CA LYS A 282 -11.20 -54.69 -10.34
C LYS A 282 -12.50 -55.42 -10.00
N PRO A 283 -13.05 -56.22 -10.92
CA PRO A 283 -14.25 -56.98 -10.65
C PRO A 283 -14.00 -58.01 -9.54
N ALA A 284 -15.04 -58.32 -8.77
CA ALA A 284 -15.00 -59.41 -7.81
C ALA A 284 -15.15 -60.75 -8.52
N VAL A 285 -14.40 -61.75 -8.07
CA VAL A 285 -14.64 -63.14 -8.45
C VAL A 285 -15.88 -63.61 -7.69
N ILE A 286 -16.84 -64.21 -8.37
CA ILE A 286 -18.01 -64.77 -7.69
C ILE A 286 -17.55 -65.94 -6.80
N PRO A 287 -17.81 -65.92 -5.48
CA PRO A 287 -17.54 -67.07 -4.62
C PRO A 287 -18.43 -68.23 -5.08
N ASN A 288 -17.81 -69.39 -5.31
CA ASN A 288 -18.40 -70.58 -5.97
C ASN A 288 -18.71 -70.35 -7.46
N PRO A 289 -17.67 -70.32 -8.31
CA PRO A 289 -17.86 -70.24 -9.75
C PRO A 289 -18.72 -71.42 -10.25
N ALA A 290 -19.68 -71.16 -11.14
CA ALA A 290 -20.53 -72.22 -11.68
C ALA A 290 -19.67 -73.27 -12.39
N PHE A 291 -20.02 -74.55 -12.24
CA PHE A 291 -19.31 -75.62 -12.92
C PHE A 291 -19.56 -75.53 -14.44
N ASP A 292 -18.50 -75.31 -15.22
CA ASP A 292 -18.61 -75.24 -16.68
C ASP A 292 -18.47 -76.67 -17.24
N VAL A 293 -19.61 -77.37 -17.31
CA VAL A 293 -19.69 -78.75 -17.80
C VAL A 293 -19.04 -78.89 -19.18
N LYS A 294 -19.29 -77.94 -20.09
CA LYS A 294 -18.82 -78.03 -21.48
C LYS A 294 -17.30 -77.88 -21.57
N ARG A 295 -16.72 -76.90 -20.88
CA ARG A 295 -15.27 -76.75 -20.83
C ARG A 295 -14.61 -77.90 -20.08
N SER A 296 -15.21 -78.39 -19.00
CA SER A 296 -14.69 -79.53 -18.23
C SER A 296 -14.60 -80.80 -19.05
N ILE A 297 -15.64 -81.12 -19.84
CA ILE A 297 -15.64 -82.25 -20.78
C ILE A 297 -14.54 -82.07 -21.81
N THR A 298 -14.44 -80.88 -22.42
CA THR A 298 -13.44 -80.60 -23.46
C THR A 298 -12.01 -80.73 -22.91
N GLN A 299 -11.76 -80.23 -21.70
CA GLN A 299 -10.45 -80.26 -21.08
C GLN A 299 -10.08 -81.66 -20.60
N SER A 300 -11.03 -82.42 -20.06
CA SER A 300 -10.82 -83.82 -19.67
C SER A 300 -10.54 -84.71 -20.89
N ALA A 301 -11.24 -84.48 -22.01
CA ALA A 301 -10.97 -85.17 -23.27
C ALA A 301 -9.57 -84.86 -23.83
N ARG A 302 -9.12 -83.60 -23.74
CA ARG A 302 -7.75 -83.19 -24.09
C ARG A 302 -6.69 -83.77 -23.16
N ASN A 303 -7.04 -83.98 -21.89
CA ASN A 303 -6.17 -84.61 -20.89
C ASN A 303 -6.25 -86.14 -20.93
N ALA A 304 -6.38 -86.73 -22.13
CA ALA A 304 -6.45 -88.18 -22.36
C ALA A 304 -7.50 -88.93 -21.52
N GLY A 305 -8.61 -88.28 -21.17
CA GLY A 305 -9.70 -88.87 -20.39
C GLY A 305 -9.58 -88.70 -18.87
N PHE A 306 -8.50 -88.10 -18.36
CA PHE A 306 -8.40 -87.76 -16.94
C PHE A 306 -9.28 -86.55 -16.60
N SER A 307 -10.10 -86.69 -15.55
CA SER A 307 -11.05 -85.66 -15.14
C SER A 307 -10.37 -84.34 -14.80
N THR A 308 -10.70 -83.29 -15.55
CA THR A 308 -10.20 -81.92 -15.36
C THR A 308 -11.40 -80.98 -15.29
N LEU A 309 -11.85 -80.70 -14.05
CA LEU A 309 -12.99 -79.84 -13.79
C LEU A 309 -12.61 -78.37 -14.02
N VAL A 310 -13.38 -77.68 -14.86
CA VAL A 310 -13.23 -76.27 -15.19
C VAL A 310 -14.48 -75.53 -14.72
N TYR A 311 -14.27 -74.48 -13.93
CA TYR A 311 -15.33 -73.63 -13.41
C TYR A 311 -15.37 -72.29 -14.17
N SER A 312 -16.56 -71.69 -14.29
CA SER A 312 -16.78 -70.42 -14.96
C SER A 312 -16.13 -69.28 -14.17
N ARG A 313 -15.23 -68.51 -14.79
CA ARG A 313 -14.75 -67.26 -14.21
C ARG A 313 -15.76 -66.16 -14.47
N GLU A 314 -16.88 -66.22 -13.76
CA GLU A 314 -17.84 -65.13 -13.77
C GLU A 314 -17.34 -64.02 -12.85
N TRP A 315 -17.41 -62.81 -13.38
CA TRP A 315 -16.97 -61.59 -12.73
C TRP A 315 -18.20 -60.78 -12.38
N LYS A 316 -18.23 -60.22 -11.17
CA LYS A 316 -19.26 -59.28 -10.77
C LYS A 316 -18.66 -57.91 -10.55
N ASP A 317 -19.30 -56.89 -11.08
CA ASP A 317 -18.93 -55.51 -10.80
C ASP A 317 -19.09 -55.23 -9.30
N ARG A 318 -18.04 -54.67 -8.70
CA ARG A 318 -18.07 -54.24 -7.30
C ARG A 318 -18.90 -52.97 -7.20
N LYS A 319 -19.80 -52.95 -6.22
CA LYS A 319 -20.65 -51.80 -5.89
C LYS A 319 -20.29 -51.31 -4.50
N TYR A 320 -20.31 -50.01 -4.28
CA TYR A 320 -19.82 -49.39 -3.05
C TYR A 320 -20.89 -48.54 -2.39
N LEU A 321 -21.05 -48.70 -1.09
CA LEU A 321 -21.86 -47.84 -0.23
C LEU A 321 -20.89 -47.09 0.68
N ILE A 322 -20.89 -45.75 0.61
CA ILE A 322 -20.01 -44.91 1.42
C ILE A 322 -20.85 -44.20 2.48
N LEU A 323 -20.50 -44.38 3.76
CA LEU A 323 -21.07 -43.66 4.89
C LEU A 323 -20.04 -42.67 5.43
N MET A 324 -20.38 -41.38 5.41
CA MET A 324 -19.52 -40.28 5.87
C MET A 324 -19.96 -39.82 7.25
N GLU A 325 -19.03 -39.77 8.20
CA GLU A 325 -19.28 -39.12 9.49
C GLU A 325 -19.20 -37.60 9.34
N ASP A 326 -20.31 -36.89 9.56
CA ASP A 326 -20.43 -35.45 9.36
C ASP A 326 -20.73 -34.72 10.68
N ARG A 327 -19.82 -34.88 11.66
CA ARG A 327 -19.95 -34.25 12.99
C ARG A 327 -19.69 -32.74 12.95
N TYR A 328 -18.75 -32.31 12.10
CA TYR A 328 -18.36 -30.92 11.93
C TYR A 328 -18.30 -30.60 10.43
N SER A 329 -19.44 -30.28 9.82
CA SER A 329 -19.58 -30.07 8.37
C SER A 329 -18.55 -29.12 7.77
N ASP A 330 -18.20 -28.08 8.52
CA ASP A 330 -17.32 -27.02 8.07
C ASP A 330 -15.84 -27.28 8.41
N ALA A 331 -15.51 -28.42 9.03
CA ALA A 331 -14.14 -28.76 9.41
C ALA A 331 -13.27 -29.19 8.23
N HIS A 332 -12.00 -28.81 8.28
CA HIS A 332 -11.01 -29.13 7.24
C HIS A 332 -10.88 -30.64 6.99
N ILE A 333 -11.01 -31.45 8.04
CA ILE A 333 -10.96 -32.91 7.90
C ILE A 333 -12.14 -33.43 7.08
N ASN A 334 -13.34 -32.88 7.25
CA ASN A 334 -14.53 -33.29 6.51
C ASN A 334 -14.42 -32.89 5.04
N TYR A 335 -13.94 -31.68 4.74
CA TYR A 335 -13.64 -31.27 3.37
C TYR A 335 -12.61 -32.18 2.70
N LEU A 336 -11.52 -32.53 3.41
CA LEU A 336 -10.49 -33.42 2.88
C LEU A 336 -11.00 -34.85 2.65
N MET A 337 -11.84 -35.36 3.55
CA MET A 337 -12.47 -36.68 3.39
C MET A 337 -13.46 -36.68 2.22
N ASN A 338 -14.25 -35.62 2.07
CA ASN A 338 -15.12 -35.43 0.91
C ASN A 338 -14.33 -35.37 -0.39
N TYR A 339 -13.19 -34.66 -0.41
CA TYR A 339 -12.27 -34.65 -1.55
C TYR A 339 -11.79 -36.05 -1.92
N LEU A 340 -11.36 -36.86 -0.95
CA LEU A 340 -10.96 -38.26 -1.17
C LEU A 340 -12.12 -39.09 -1.75
N VAL A 341 -13.31 -38.99 -1.17
CA VAL A 341 -14.51 -39.72 -1.61
C VAL A 341 -14.96 -39.27 -3.00
N ASN A 342 -14.83 -37.98 -3.34
CA ASN A 342 -15.03 -37.45 -4.69
C ASN A 342 -14.10 -38.10 -5.71
N ILE A 343 -12.82 -38.26 -5.36
CA ILE A 343 -11.86 -38.94 -6.24
C ILE A 343 -12.21 -40.43 -6.41
N ILE A 344 -12.62 -41.11 -5.34
CA ILE A 344 -13.04 -42.52 -5.38
C ILE A 344 -14.29 -42.68 -6.24
N SER A 345 -15.28 -41.82 -6.06
CA SER A 345 -16.57 -41.95 -6.75
C SER A 345 -16.47 -41.57 -8.23
N ALA A 346 -15.63 -40.60 -8.59
CA ALA A 346 -15.33 -40.30 -9.99
C ALA A 346 -14.63 -41.47 -10.71
N ALA A 347 -14.07 -42.43 -9.97
CA ALA A 347 -13.38 -43.58 -10.53
C ALA A 347 -14.27 -44.81 -10.69
N VAL A 348 -15.35 -44.96 -9.92
CA VAL A 348 -16.11 -46.20 -9.86
C VAL A 348 -17.53 -45.97 -10.35
N THR A 349 -18.08 -46.92 -11.11
CA THR A 349 -19.36 -46.76 -11.82
C THR A 349 -20.60 -46.81 -10.92
N THR A 350 -20.53 -47.46 -9.75
CA THR A 350 -21.67 -47.59 -8.83
C THR A 350 -21.26 -47.33 -7.39
N VAL A 351 -21.33 -46.06 -7.01
CA VAL A 351 -21.12 -45.58 -5.63
C VAL A 351 -22.40 -44.89 -5.16
N ILE A 352 -22.84 -45.23 -3.95
CA ILE A 352 -23.95 -44.56 -3.28
C ILE A 352 -23.42 -43.97 -1.98
N ARG A 353 -23.80 -42.73 -1.67
CA ARG A 353 -23.28 -41.98 -0.52
C ARG A 353 -24.39 -41.61 0.43
N PHE A 354 -24.07 -41.69 1.72
CA PHE A 354 -24.88 -41.14 2.80
C PHE A 354 -23.96 -40.51 3.83
N SER A 355 -24.47 -39.55 4.59
CA SER A 355 -23.80 -38.95 5.74
C SER A 355 -24.57 -39.24 7.03
N PHE A 356 -23.91 -39.13 8.19
CA PHE A 356 -24.58 -39.19 9.49
C PHE A 356 -23.87 -38.27 10.48
N THR A 357 -24.64 -37.69 11.40
CA THR A 357 -24.13 -36.75 12.41
C THR A 357 -24.42 -37.29 13.79
N GLY A 358 -23.39 -37.74 14.50
CA GLY A 358 -23.53 -38.31 15.83
C GLY A 358 -24.09 -39.73 15.79
N ASP A 359 -25.40 -39.90 15.65
CA ASP A 359 -26.04 -41.22 15.63
C ASP A 359 -26.04 -41.85 14.23
N VAL A 360 -25.56 -43.08 14.11
CA VAL A 360 -25.48 -43.81 12.83
C VAL A 360 -26.76 -44.55 12.47
N HIS A 361 -27.72 -44.71 13.40
CA HIS A 361 -28.98 -45.42 13.10
C HIS A 361 -29.80 -44.74 12.01
N MET A 362 -29.68 -43.42 11.92
CA MET A 362 -30.31 -42.58 10.90
C MET A 362 -29.22 -41.91 10.09
N VAL A 363 -29.26 -42.12 8.78
CA VAL A 363 -28.31 -41.53 7.84
C VAL A 363 -29.06 -40.69 6.81
N GLN A 364 -28.39 -39.71 6.25
CA GLN A 364 -28.95 -38.76 5.29
C GLN A 364 -28.41 -39.05 3.89
N ASP A 365 -29.29 -39.08 2.89
CA ASP A 365 -28.88 -39.18 1.49
C ASP A 365 -28.39 -37.83 0.93
N GLU A 366 -27.90 -37.81 -0.32
CA GLU A 366 -27.43 -36.58 -0.97
C GLU A 366 -28.53 -35.51 -1.18
N TYR A 367 -29.81 -35.90 -1.07
CA TYR A 367 -30.96 -34.99 -1.20
C TYR A 367 -31.47 -34.50 0.16
N GLY A 368 -30.85 -34.92 1.26
CA GLY A 368 -31.24 -34.53 2.60
C GLY A 368 -32.29 -35.42 3.26
N ASN A 369 -32.70 -36.53 2.64
CA ASN A 369 -33.69 -37.45 3.19
C ASN A 369 -33.05 -38.41 4.20
N TRP A 370 -33.75 -38.62 5.31
CA TRP A 370 -33.33 -39.54 6.37
C TRP A 370 -33.75 -40.98 6.08
N VAL A 371 -32.80 -41.91 6.19
CA VAL A 371 -32.97 -43.34 5.96
C VAL A 371 -32.35 -44.11 7.14
N SER A 372 -33.01 -45.17 7.60
CA SER A 372 -32.44 -46.03 8.63
C SER A 372 -31.28 -46.87 8.10
N LEU A 373 -30.22 -47.01 8.89
CA LEU A 373 -29.08 -47.88 8.60
C LEU A 373 -29.50 -49.35 8.38
N ALA A 374 -30.52 -49.82 9.12
CA ALA A 374 -31.04 -51.18 8.96
C ALA A 374 -31.69 -51.38 7.57
N ASN A 375 -32.40 -50.37 7.07
CA ASN A 375 -32.97 -50.41 5.72
C ASN A 375 -31.87 -50.42 4.66
N LEU A 376 -30.80 -49.63 4.86
CA LEU A 376 -29.64 -49.67 3.99
C LEU A 376 -28.94 -51.02 3.99
N ALA A 377 -28.82 -51.65 5.15
CA ALA A 377 -28.24 -52.99 5.30
C ALA A 377 -28.99 -54.05 4.50
N TYR A 378 -30.32 -53.94 4.47
CA TYR A 378 -31.16 -54.82 3.68
C TYR A 378 -31.06 -54.52 2.18
N GLN A 379 -31.23 -53.25 1.78
CA GLN A 379 -31.26 -52.83 0.38
C GLN A 379 -29.91 -53.00 -0.33
N TYR A 380 -28.81 -52.75 0.38
CA TYR A 380 -27.45 -52.72 -0.18
C TYR A 380 -26.56 -53.84 0.37
N LYS A 381 -27.15 -54.97 0.79
CA LYS A 381 -26.44 -56.15 1.34
C LYS A 381 -25.24 -56.62 0.50
N GLY A 382 -25.35 -56.52 -0.83
CA GLY A 382 -24.32 -56.95 -1.78
C GLY A 382 -23.27 -55.91 -2.14
N TYR A 383 -23.28 -54.74 -1.48
CA TYR A 383 -22.32 -53.66 -1.68
C TYR A 383 -21.17 -53.79 -0.68
N HIS A 384 -19.99 -53.30 -1.04
CA HIS A 384 -18.90 -53.11 -0.09
C HIS A 384 -19.16 -51.82 0.68
N LEU A 385 -19.30 -51.92 2.01
CA LEU A 385 -19.50 -50.77 2.89
C LEU A 385 -18.15 -50.10 3.21
N ILE A 386 -18.01 -48.82 2.90
CA ILE A 386 -16.86 -48.00 3.31
C ILE A 386 -17.39 -46.91 4.26
N ILE A 387 -16.92 -46.92 5.49
CA ILE A 387 -17.21 -45.86 6.46
C ILE A 387 -16.01 -44.93 6.49
N VAL A 388 -16.24 -43.62 6.40
CA VAL A 388 -15.20 -42.60 6.46
C VAL A 388 -15.47 -41.74 7.69
N GLY A 389 -14.61 -41.85 8.70
CA GLY A 389 -14.83 -41.26 10.02
C GLY A 389 -14.10 -42.02 11.12
N LYS A 390 -14.19 -41.53 12.36
CA LYS A 390 -13.59 -42.20 13.53
C LYS A 390 -14.36 -43.47 13.91
N GLY A 391 -15.67 -43.49 13.65
CA GLY A 391 -16.53 -44.62 14.03
C GLY A 391 -16.78 -44.73 15.53
N TYR A 392 -16.45 -43.69 16.30
CA TYR A 392 -16.62 -43.70 17.76
C TYR A 392 -18.09 -43.66 18.18
N SER A 393 -19.00 -43.22 17.31
CA SER A 393 -20.45 -43.31 17.55
C SER A 393 -20.98 -44.74 17.65
N PHE A 394 -20.19 -45.74 17.25
CA PHE A 394 -20.56 -47.15 17.31
C PHE A 394 -20.38 -47.76 18.70
N PHE A 395 -19.74 -47.04 19.63
CA PHE A 395 -19.50 -47.47 21.00
C PHE A 395 -20.62 -46.99 21.94
N GLU A 396 -20.81 -47.70 23.04
CA GLU A 396 -21.75 -47.34 24.10
C GLU A 396 -21.27 -46.11 24.89
N GLU A 397 -22.11 -45.07 25.01
CA GLU A 397 -21.75 -43.77 25.61
C GLU A 397 -21.27 -43.86 27.08
N GLN A 398 -21.68 -44.90 27.81
CA GLN A 398 -21.33 -45.06 29.22
C GLN A 398 -20.07 -45.92 29.45
N GLN A 399 -19.60 -46.62 28.43
CA GLN A 399 -18.50 -47.58 28.57
C GLN A 399 -17.37 -47.40 27.56
N ASP A 400 -17.57 -46.68 26.44
CA ASP A 400 -16.59 -46.32 25.39
C ASP A 400 -15.67 -47.44 24.88
N GLN A 401 -15.93 -48.68 25.29
CA GLN A 401 -15.09 -49.86 25.11
C GLN A 401 -15.82 -50.97 24.37
N LEU A 402 -17.16 -50.99 24.39
CA LEU A 402 -17.96 -52.01 23.73
C LEU A 402 -18.73 -51.42 22.56
N LEU A 403 -18.66 -52.10 21.42
CA LEU A 403 -19.51 -51.79 20.27
C LEU A 403 -20.97 -52.09 20.62
N LYS A 404 -21.87 -51.17 20.26
CA LYS A 404 -23.32 -51.35 20.39
C LYS A 404 -23.72 -52.65 19.71
N LYS A 405 -24.34 -53.55 20.48
CA LYS A 405 -24.70 -54.89 20.00
C LYS A 405 -25.61 -54.83 18.77
N GLU A 406 -26.60 -53.94 18.83
CA GLU A 406 -27.58 -53.72 17.76
C GLU A 406 -26.91 -53.31 16.44
N LEU A 407 -25.94 -52.39 16.49
CA LEU A 407 -25.16 -51.99 15.32
C LEU A 407 -24.30 -53.13 14.78
N THR A 408 -23.74 -53.95 15.66
CA THR A 408 -22.94 -55.11 15.25
C THR A 408 -23.78 -56.10 14.44
N ASP A 409 -25.04 -56.31 14.82
CA ASP A 409 -25.97 -57.17 14.10
C ASP A 409 -26.37 -56.57 12.74
N ILE A 410 -26.56 -55.23 12.67
CA ILE A 410 -26.83 -54.53 11.42
C ILE A 410 -25.63 -54.63 10.46
N PHE A 411 -24.40 -54.37 10.95
CA PHE A 411 -23.18 -54.40 10.13
C PHE A 411 -22.81 -55.79 9.60
N GLN A 412 -23.23 -56.86 10.29
CA GLN A 412 -23.04 -58.24 9.82
C GLN A 412 -23.76 -58.55 8.50
N ASN A 413 -24.78 -57.77 8.13
CA ASN A 413 -25.46 -57.93 6.84
C ASN A 413 -24.53 -57.66 5.65
N TRP A 414 -23.55 -56.77 5.80
CA TRP A 414 -22.52 -56.56 4.79
C TRP A 414 -21.38 -57.54 5.00
N THR A 415 -21.19 -58.43 4.02
CA THR A 415 -20.10 -59.42 4.04
C THR A 415 -18.72 -58.78 3.96
N SER A 416 -18.64 -57.59 3.33
CA SER A 416 -17.39 -56.84 3.16
C SER A 416 -17.58 -55.39 3.58
N ARG A 417 -16.76 -54.96 4.55
CA ARG A 417 -16.89 -53.66 5.21
C ARG A 417 -15.54 -53.14 5.69
N SER A 418 -15.31 -51.85 5.52
CA SER A 418 -14.05 -51.18 5.83
C SER A 418 -14.28 -49.81 6.44
N ILE A 419 -13.30 -49.35 7.22
CA ILE A 419 -13.29 -48.02 7.83
C ILE A 419 -12.00 -47.30 7.42
N ILE A 420 -12.15 -46.06 6.96
CA ILE A 420 -11.06 -45.11 6.74
C ILE A 420 -11.12 -44.09 7.88
N THR A 421 -10.20 -44.18 8.84
CA THR A 421 -10.19 -43.32 10.03
C THR A 421 -9.24 -42.12 9.87
N PRO A 422 -9.62 -40.90 10.28
CA PRO A 422 -8.70 -39.79 10.32
C PRO A 422 -7.59 -39.97 11.38
N THR A 423 -7.79 -40.86 12.36
CA THR A 423 -6.81 -41.15 13.42
C THR A 423 -5.55 -41.81 12.82
N PRO A 424 -4.35 -41.23 13.02
CA PRO A 424 -3.12 -41.81 12.49
C PRO A 424 -2.77 -43.10 13.23
N LEU A 425 -2.06 -44.01 12.54
CA LEU A 425 -1.74 -45.35 13.07
C LEU A 425 -1.07 -45.34 14.47
N PRO A 426 -0.12 -44.44 14.80
CA PRO A 426 0.49 -44.41 16.13
C PRO A 426 -0.48 -44.05 17.26
N ASP A 427 -1.57 -43.36 16.95
CA ASP A 427 -2.57 -42.92 17.93
C ASP A 427 -3.74 -43.91 18.07
N TRP A 428 -3.63 -45.08 17.42
CA TRP A 428 -4.66 -46.11 17.54
C TRP A 428 -4.75 -46.59 18.98
N SER A 429 -5.97 -46.53 19.48
CA SER A 429 -6.33 -46.93 20.84
C SER A 429 -7.08 -48.27 20.82
N TYR A 430 -7.57 -48.68 21.99
CA TYR A 430 -8.46 -49.82 22.11
C TYR A 430 -9.70 -49.73 21.20
N GLN A 431 -10.19 -48.53 20.90
CA GLN A 431 -11.34 -48.34 20.02
C GLN A 431 -11.02 -48.80 18.59
N GLU A 432 -9.86 -48.42 18.05
CA GLU A 432 -9.40 -48.89 16.75
C GLU A 432 -9.17 -50.40 16.72
N GLU A 433 -8.64 -51.00 17.79
CA GLU A 433 -8.51 -52.46 17.90
C GLU A 433 -9.87 -53.18 17.84
N GLN A 434 -10.88 -52.66 18.56
CA GLN A 434 -12.24 -53.21 18.51
C GLN A 434 -12.86 -53.08 17.11
N LEU A 435 -12.69 -51.94 16.45
CA LEU A 435 -13.15 -51.74 15.07
C LEU A 435 -12.43 -52.70 14.11
N GLN A 436 -11.12 -52.87 14.24
CA GLN A 436 -10.33 -53.75 13.38
C GLN A 436 -10.76 -55.22 13.47
N SER A 437 -11.30 -55.66 14.63
CA SER A 437 -11.84 -57.01 14.79
C SER A 437 -13.06 -57.31 13.89
N LYS A 438 -13.78 -56.27 13.44
CA LYS A 438 -15.01 -56.39 12.64
C LYS A 438 -14.91 -55.76 11.25
N PHE A 439 -13.97 -54.84 11.02
CA PHE A 439 -13.83 -54.08 9.79
C PHE A 439 -12.39 -54.13 9.26
N LEU A 440 -12.22 -54.00 7.94
CA LEU A 440 -10.91 -53.62 7.40
C LEU A 440 -10.65 -52.15 7.73
N LEU A 441 -9.87 -51.90 8.78
CA LEU A 441 -9.54 -50.56 9.26
C LEU A 441 -8.19 -50.10 8.70
N VAL A 442 -8.16 -48.88 8.15
CA VAL A 442 -6.93 -48.19 7.75
C VAL A 442 -7.00 -46.70 8.12
N PRO A 443 -5.87 -46.05 8.41
CA PRO A 443 -5.86 -44.60 8.55
C PRO A 443 -6.06 -43.92 7.18
N ALA A 444 -6.49 -42.65 7.19
CA ALA A 444 -6.82 -41.85 6.00
C ALA A 444 -5.60 -41.45 5.15
N ASP A 445 -4.40 -41.84 5.54
CA ASP A 445 -3.17 -41.67 4.79
C ASP A 445 -3.26 -42.39 3.44
N ILE A 446 -2.81 -41.72 2.36
CA ILE A 446 -3.09 -42.18 1.00
C ILE A 446 -2.55 -43.59 0.72
N GLU A 447 -1.38 -43.92 1.28
CA GLU A 447 -0.72 -45.21 1.12
C GLU A 447 -1.50 -46.34 1.80
N ALA A 448 -2.13 -46.05 2.93
CA ALA A 448 -3.00 -46.98 3.62
C ALA A 448 -4.34 -47.17 2.90
N VAL A 449 -4.89 -46.11 2.30
CA VAL A 449 -6.08 -46.22 1.43
C VAL A 449 -5.79 -47.02 0.16
N VAL A 450 -4.57 -46.90 -0.41
CA VAL A 450 -4.12 -47.79 -1.51
C VAL A 450 -4.09 -49.25 -1.06
N LEU A 451 -3.55 -49.51 0.14
CA LEU A 451 -3.50 -50.87 0.70
C LEU A 451 -4.91 -51.41 0.94
N LEU A 452 -5.84 -50.59 1.43
CA LEU A 452 -7.24 -50.94 1.56
C LEU A 452 -7.86 -51.29 0.22
N ALA A 453 -7.71 -50.43 -0.79
CA ALA A 453 -8.25 -50.68 -2.12
C ALA A 453 -7.73 -52.00 -2.70
N LYS A 454 -6.45 -52.32 -2.49
CA LYS A 454 -5.86 -53.60 -2.88
C LYS A 454 -6.48 -54.77 -2.10
N ALA A 455 -6.61 -54.66 -0.78
CA ALA A 455 -7.19 -55.70 0.06
C ALA A 455 -8.66 -55.98 -0.32
N ILE A 456 -9.43 -54.94 -0.63
CA ILE A 456 -10.80 -55.06 -1.15
C ILE A 456 -10.79 -55.80 -2.48
N ALA A 457 -9.88 -55.46 -3.39
CA ALA A 457 -9.83 -56.10 -4.71
C ALA A 457 -9.46 -57.59 -4.64
N ASP A 458 -8.54 -57.93 -3.74
CA ASP A 458 -8.01 -59.28 -3.56
C ASP A 458 -8.80 -60.10 -2.50
N ASP A 459 -9.87 -59.53 -1.93
CA ASP A 459 -10.67 -60.07 -0.81
C ASP A 459 -9.79 -60.59 0.36
N ALA A 460 -8.75 -59.80 0.69
CA ALA A 460 -7.73 -60.14 1.67
C ALA A 460 -7.86 -59.32 2.97
N SER A 461 -7.24 -59.81 4.05
CA SER A 461 -7.09 -59.04 5.29
C SER A 461 -5.84 -58.15 5.27
N ILE A 462 -5.84 -57.12 6.13
CA ILE A 462 -4.71 -56.21 6.33
C ILE A 462 -4.20 -56.40 7.75
N SER A 463 -2.90 -56.68 7.90
CA SER A 463 -2.27 -56.77 9.22
C SER A 463 -1.63 -55.45 9.65
N ASN A 464 -1.50 -55.23 10.96
CA ASN A 464 -0.83 -54.03 11.50
C ASN A 464 0.62 -53.92 11.05
N HIS A 465 1.31 -55.04 10.86
CA HIS A 465 2.66 -55.05 10.30
C HIS A 465 2.68 -54.55 8.85
N GLN A 466 1.68 -54.89 8.02
CA GLN A 466 1.59 -54.35 6.66
C GLN A 466 1.34 -52.84 6.67
N LEU A 467 0.46 -52.36 7.56
CA LEU A 467 0.20 -50.93 7.72
C LEU A 467 1.44 -50.17 8.17
N ALA A 468 2.13 -50.65 9.22
CA ALA A 468 3.34 -50.02 9.72
C ALA A 468 4.46 -49.99 8.67
N ARG A 469 4.60 -51.04 7.85
CA ARG A 469 5.56 -51.09 6.75
C ARG A 469 5.20 -50.11 5.62
N SER A 470 3.93 -49.95 5.32
CA SER A 470 3.46 -49.01 4.30
C SER A 470 3.59 -47.56 4.75
N LEU A 471 3.41 -47.28 6.04
CA LEU A 471 3.42 -45.93 6.61
C LEU A 471 4.74 -45.62 7.31
N SER A 472 5.85 -45.60 6.56
CA SER A 472 7.19 -45.41 7.16
C SER A 472 7.39 -44.06 7.84
N ASN A 473 6.57 -43.05 7.50
CA ASN A 473 6.63 -41.69 8.02
C ASN A 473 5.40 -41.33 8.88
N SER A 474 4.83 -42.31 9.59
CA SER A 474 3.70 -42.06 10.50
C SER A 474 4.09 -41.12 11.63
N TYR A 475 3.16 -40.30 12.08
CA TYR A 475 3.33 -39.36 13.19
C TYR A 475 2.18 -39.51 14.19
N SER A 476 2.46 -39.24 15.46
CA SER A 476 1.45 -39.13 16.51
C SER A 476 0.95 -37.69 16.62
N ILE A 477 -0.34 -37.52 16.92
CA ILE A 477 -0.94 -36.26 17.37
C ILE A 477 -1.06 -36.26 18.89
N ALA A 478 -1.30 -37.42 19.50
CA ALA A 478 -1.50 -37.57 20.94
C ALA A 478 -0.28 -37.14 21.78
N ASP A 479 0.91 -37.19 21.21
CA ASP A 479 2.16 -36.77 21.85
C ASP A 479 2.29 -35.23 22.02
N PHE A 480 1.42 -34.43 21.38
CA PHE A 480 1.55 -32.97 21.32
C PHE A 480 0.32 -32.22 21.82
N ASN A 481 0.51 -31.16 22.61
CA ASN A 481 -0.56 -30.21 22.89
C ASN A 481 -0.59 -29.11 21.82
N LEU A 482 -1.37 -29.31 20.76
CA LEU A 482 -1.42 -28.41 19.60
C LEU A 482 -2.11 -27.06 19.81
N TYR A 483 -2.52 -26.75 21.05
CA TYR A 483 -2.87 -25.39 21.50
C TYR A 483 -1.65 -24.61 22.04
N ASN A 484 -0.48 -25.24 22.12
CA ASN A 484 0.80 -24.62 22.41
C ASN A 484 1.61 -24.47 21.11
N ILE A 485 2.13 -23.26 20.83
CA ILE A 485 2.96 -22.99 19.65
C ILE A 485 4.21 -23.86 19.57
N GLN A 486 4.87 -24.15 20.69
CA GLN A 486 6.11 -24.91 20.67
C GLN A 486 5.87 -26.35 20.23
N ASP A 487 4.81 -26.97 20.76
CA ASP A 487 4.38 -28.32 20.39
C ASP A 487 3.88 -28.34 18.94
N LEU A 488 3.17 -27.29 18.49
CA LEU A 488 2.78 -27.14 17.10
C LEU A 488 3.99 -27.08 16.15
N LYS A 489 5.03 -26.30 16.50
CA LYS A 489 6.30 -26.25 15.74
C LYS A 489 6.97 -27.62 15.66
N GLN A 490 7.02 -28.34 16.79
CA GLN A 490 7.60 -29.68 16.83
C GLN A 490 6.80 -30.69 16.00
N TYR A 491 5.47 -30.66 16.10
CA TYR A 491 4.56 -31.50 15.30
C TYR A 491 4.75 -31.27 13.80
N LEU A 492 4.98 -30.03 13.38
CA LEU A 492 5.31 -29.67 12.00
C LEU A 492 6.78 -29.97 11.63
N ASN A 493 7.44 -30.84 12.38
CA ASN A 493 8.83 -31.30 12.20
C ASN A 493 9.88 -30.16 12.27
N GLY A 494 9.54 -29.02 12.86
CA GLY A 494 10.37 -27.83 12.82
C GLY A 494 10.54 -27.22 11.42
N ASP A 495 9.71 -27.59 10.43
CA ASP A 495 9.71 -26.90 9.13
C ASP A 495 9.05 -25.53 9.29
N GLU A 496 9.89 -24.50 9.33
CA GLU A 496 9.46 -23.11 9.49
C GLU A 496 8.45 -22.70 8.41
N ARG A 497 8.54 -23.26 7.18
CA ARG A 497 7.58 -22.92 6.11
C ARG A 497 6.19 -23.44 6.44
N LEU A 498 6.08 -24.69 6.91
CA LEU A 498 4.80 -25.27 7.30
C LEU A 498 4.22 -24.57 8.52
N PHE A 499 5.08 -24.21 9.47
CA PHE A 499 4.67 -23.43 10.63
C PHE A 499 4.14 -22.05 10.22
N GLN A 500 4.83 -21.32 9.35
CA GLN A 500 4.36 -20.04 8.81
C GLN A 500 3.05 -20.18 8.00
N MET A 501 2.86 -21.28 7.27
CA MET A 501 1.58 -21.59 6.63
C MET A 501 0.47 -21.72 7.68
N ALA A 502 0.69 -22.46 8.77
CA ALA A 502 -0.28 -22.54 9.86
C ALA A 502 -0.56 -21.16 10.49
N CYS A 503 0.48 -20.34 10.71
CA CYS A 503 0.32 -18.97 11.21
C CYS A 503 -0.49 -18.08 10.27
N SER A 504 -0.38 -18.27 8.94
CA SER A 504 -1.13 -17.48 7.96
C SER A 504 -2.65 -17.62 8.10
N LEU A 505 -3.13 -18.73 8.66
CA LEU A 505 -4.55 -18.95 8.94
C LEU A 505 -5.10 -18.00 10.01
N ALA A 506 -4.25 -17.47 10.89
CA ALA A 506 -4.66 -16.55 11.96
C ALA A 506 -4.98 -15.14 11.45
N VAL A 507 -4.53 -14.79 10.24
CA VAL A 507 -4.75 -13.47 9.63
C VAL A 507 -6.24 -13.19 9.41
N TYR A 508 -7.01 -14.21 9.03
CA TYR A 508 -8.46 -14.14 8.88
C TYR A 508 -9.15 -14.76 10.11
N PRO A 509 -10.25 -14.17 10.65
CA PRO A 509 -10.85 -14.64 11.90
C PRO A 509 -11.52 -16.01 11.84
N ARG A 510 -11.90 -16.48 10.65
CA ARG A 510 -12.63 -17.73 10.48
C ARG A 510 -11.84 -18.74 9.67
N LEU A 511 -11.90 -19.98 10.12
CA LEU A 511 -11.34 -21.10 9.37
C LEU A 511 -12.32 -21.47 8.25
N GLN A 512 -11.82 -21.46 7.01
CA GLN A 512 -12.58 -21.88 5.83
C GLN A 512 -11.67 -22.64 4.88
N TRP A 513 -12.14 -23.77 4.37
CA TRP A 513 -11.36 -24.65 3.50
C TRP A 513 -10.80 -23.95 2.25
N ALA A 514 -11.65 -23.25 1.50
CA ALA A 514 -11.26 -22.54 0.28
C ALA A 514 -10.23 -21.42 0.52
N LEU A 515 -10.28 -20.78 1.70
CA LEU A 515 -9.29 -19.78 2.11
C LEU A 515 -7.96 -20.45 2.47
N THR A 516 -7.99 -21.54 3.24
CA THR A 516 -6.79 -22.32 3.59
C THR A 516 -6.05 -22.80 2.35
N LEU A 517 -6.75 -23.37 1.36
CA LEU A 517 -6.13 -23.84 0.11
C LEU A 517 -5.46 -22.70 -0.66
N ALA A 518 -6.12 -21.54 -0.77
CA ALA A 518 -5.57 -20.38 -1.46
C ALA A 518 -4.33 -19.80 -0.74
N LEU A 519 -4.41 -19.66 0.58
CA LEU A 519 -3.28 -19.18 1.39
C LEU A 519 -2.08 -20.11 1.24
N PHE A 520 -2.29 -21.42 1.34
CA PHE A 520 -1.20 -22.39 1.25
C PHE A 520 -0.56 -22.42 -0.13
N ASP A 521 -1.38 -22.43 -1.19
CA ASP A 521 -0.89 -22.35 -2.57
C ASP A 521 -0.09 -21.05 -2.83
N ALA A 522 -0.56 -19.90 -2.33
CA ALA A 522 0.15 -18.63 -2.47
C ALA A 522 1.52 -18.63 -1.77
N GLN A 523 1.60 -19.18 -0.55
CA GLN A 523 2.87 -19.29 0.18
C GLN A 523 3.85 -20.25 -0.52
N LEU A 524 3.36 -21.40 -1.02
CA LEU A 524 4.19 -22.37 -1.75
C LEU A 524 4.74 -21.78 -3.06
N LYS A 525 3.94 -21.00 -3.79
CA LYS A 525 4.36 -20.31 -5.03
C LYS A 525 5.39 -19.21 -4.81
N LYS A 526 5.33 -18.49 -3.69
CA LYS A 526 6.27 -17.39 -3.42
C LYS A 526 7.66 -17.91 -3.02
N ASN A 527 7.68 -19.02 -2.29
CA ASN A 527 8.91 -19.65 -1.81
C ASN A 527 9.63 -20.54 -2.86
N SER A 528 9.05 -20.74 -4.05
CA SER A 528 9.58 -21.63 -5.09
C SER A 528 10.57 -20.96 -6.07
N ASN A 529 11.15 -19.81 -5.70
CA ASN A 529 12.29 -19.23 -6.43
C ASN A 529 13.52 -20.16 -6.47
N GLU A 530 13.56 -21.23 -5.67
CA GLU A 530 14.68 -22.19 -5.63
C GLU A 530 14.36 -23.63 -6.07
N GLU A 531 13.11 -24.04 -6.35
CA GLU A 531 12.78 -25.26 -7.14
C GLU A 531 11.25 -25.46 -7.26
N PRO A 532 10.73 -26.13 -8.31
CA PRO A 532 9.28 -26.27 -8.59
C PRO A 532 8.56 -27.34 -7.73
N THR A 533 9.16 -27.83 -6.65
CA THR A 533 8.84 -29.15 -6.09
C THR A 533 7.80 -29.16 -4.95
N ALA A 534 7.50 -28.01 -4.35
CA ALA A 534 6.56 -27.96 -3.21
C ALA A 534 5.11 -27.70 -3.69
N ALA A 535 4.43 -28.77 -4.12
CA ALA A 535 3.00 -28.72 -4.46
C ALA A 535 2.12 -28.91 -3.22
N LEU A 536 0.91 -28.35 -3.26
CA LEU A 536 -0.11 -28.57 -2.22
C LEU A 536 -0.62 -30.02 -2.27
N SER A 537 -0.04 -30.89 -1.45
CA SER A 537 -0.32 -32.33 -1.47
C SER A 537 -1.42 -32.75 -0.49
N TYR A 538 -2.03 -33.90 -0.74
CA TYR A 538 -3.04 -34.49 0.15
C TYR A 538 -2.46 -34.82 1.54
N GLU A 539 -1.22 -35.31 1.59
CA GLU A 539 -0.55 -35.70 2.84
C GLU A 539 -0.29 -34.49 3.73
N LEU A 540 0.10 -33.36 3.13
CA LEU A 540 0.26 -32.10 3.85
C LEU A 540 -1.08 -31.62 4.43
N LEU A 541 -2.13 -31.62 3.62
CA LEU A 541 -3.47 -31.22 4.05
C LEU A 541 -4.02 -32.15 5.14
N LEU A 542 -3.76 -33.45 5.06
CA LEU A 542 -4.16 -34.41 6.09
C LEU A 542 -3.45 -34.14 7.42
N LYS A 543 -2.15 -33.87 7.38
CA LYS A 543 -1.38 -33.52 8.58
C LYS A 543 -1.93 -32.27 9.25
N LEU A 544 -2.31 -31.25 8.47
CA LEU A 544 -2.87 -30.02 9.02
C LEU A 544 -4.31 -30.18 9.49
N ALA A 545 -5.17 -30.87 8.72
CA ALA A 545 -6.56 -31.11 9.07
C ALA A 545 -6.74 -31.97 10.35
N ARG A 546 -5.70 -32.71 10.74
CA ARG A 546 -5.61 -33.48 11.99
C ARG A 546 -5.37 -32.60 13.24
N ILE A 547 -4.98 -31.34 13.08
CA ILE A 547 -4.80 -30.42 14.21
C ILE A 547 -6.18 -30.13 14.86
N PRO A 548 -6.34 -30.25 16.19
CA PRO A 548 -7.64 -30.20 16.88
C PRO A 548 -8.53 -29.01 16.50
N TRP A 549 -7.97 -27.81 16.41
CA TRP A 549 -8.72 -26.60 16.06
C TRP A 549 -9.11 -26.51 14.57
N LEU A 550 -8.41 -27.22 13.67
CA LEU A 550 -8.85 -27.43 12.27
C LEU A 550 -9.86 -28.58 12.16
N TYR A 551 -9.67 -29.63 12.95
CA TYR A 551 -10.56 -30.78 13.03
C TYR A 551 -11.96 -30.40 13.51
N ALA A 552 -12.07 -29.43 14.44
CA ALA A 552 -13.34 -28.93 14.96
C ALA A 552 -13.82 -27.62 14.30
N ASN A 553 -13.05 -27.05 13.38
CA ASN A 553 -13.27 -25.71 12.79
C ASN A 553 -13.38 -24.58 13.84
N GLN A 554 -12.58 -24.65 14.91
CA GLN A 554 -12.64 -23.73 16.05
C GLN A 554 -11.25 -23.21 16.40
N LEU A 555 -10.91 -22.01 15.88
CA LEU A 555 -9.68 -21.32 16.25
C LEU A 555 -9.93 -20.43 17.47
N ASP A 556 -9.50 -20.88 18.66
CA ASP A 556 -9.58 -20.06 19.87
C ASP A 556 -8.72 -18.78 19.72
N ASP A 557 -9.21 -17.70 20.33
CA ASP A 557 -8.56 -16.39 20.30
C ASP A 557 -7.16 -16.43 20.93
N THR A 558 -6.94 -17.30 21.93
CA THR A 558 -5.63 -17.48 22.58
C THR A 558 -4.59 -18.01 21.60
N ILE A 559 -4.90 -19.11 20.89
CA ILE A 559 -3.99 -19.69 19.90
C ILE A 559 -3.85 -18.78 18.68
N ARG A 560 -4.93 -18.10 18.28
CA ARG A 560 -4.88 -17.10 17.19
C ARG A 560 -3.90 -15.97 17.50
N LEU A 561 -3.94 -15.39 18.70
CA LEU A 561 -3.00 -14.36 19.14
C LEU A 561 -1.55 -14.85 19.09
N GLN A 562 -1.30 -16.08 19.55
CA GLN A 562 0.03 -16.68 19.52
C GLN A 562 0.53 -16.88 18.08
N LEU A 563 -0.33 -17.39 17.18
CA LEU A 563 -0.02 -17.55 15.75
C LEU A 563 0.25 -16.20 15.06
N LEU A 564 -0.56 -15.18 15.34
CA LEU A 564 -0.34 -13.82 14.81
C LEU A 564 1.02 -13.24 15.26
N THR A 565 1.43 -13.53 16.49
CA THR A 565 2.69 -13.03 17.05
C THR A 565 3.93 -13.65 16.40
N GLU A 566 3.80 -14.86 15.86
CA GLU A 566 4.87 -15.60 15.21
C GLU A 566 4.92 -15.41 13.68
N LEU A 567 4.00 -14.62 13.11
CA LEU A 567 3.97 -14.33 11.68
C LEU A 567 5.17 -13.52 11.22
N THR A 568 5.82 -13.96 10.15
CA THR A 568 6.81 -13.13 9.44
C THR A 568 6.12 -12.08 8.57
N VAL A 569 6.83 -10.97 8.32
CA VAL A 569 6.38 -9.89 7.42
C VAL A 569 5.98 -10.44 6.04
N GLU A 570 6.79 -11.36 5.51
CA GLU A 570 6.57 -11.93 4.19
C GLU A 570 5.30 -12.77 4.15
N THR A 571 5.12 -13.66 5.12
CA THR A 571 3.94 -14.51 5.23
C THR A 571 2.68 -13.68 5.43
N GLU A 572 2.71 -12.70 6.33
CA GLU A 572 1.56 -11.83 6.62
C GLU A 572 1.18 -11.01 5.38
N THR A 573 2.17 -10.45 4.68
CA THR A 573 1.93 -9.69 3.44
C THR A 573 1.25 -10.56 2.38
N THR A 574 1.80 -11.75 2.11
CA THR A 574 1.21 -12.69 1.14
C THR A 574 -0.20 -13.12 1.53
N ALA A 575 -0.42 -13.39 2.82
CA ALA A 575 -1.72 -13.81 3.34
C ALA A 575 -2.76 -12.70 3.14
N ARG A 576 -2.43 -11.46 3.49
CA ARG A 576 -3.33 -10.30 3.32
C ARG A 576 -3.59 -9.97 1.85
N GLU A 577 -2.57 -10.03 0.98
CA GLU A 577 -2.74 -9.88 -0.47
C GLU A 577 -3.72 -10.93 -1.01
N THR A 578 -3.50 -12.20 -0.65
CA THR A 578 -4.36 -13.32 -1.06
C THR A 578 -5.79 -13.10 -0.56
N ILE A 579 -6.00 -12.77 0.72
CA ILE A 579 -7.33 -12.50 1.29
C ILE A 579 -8.05 -11.39 0.52
N LEU A 580 -7.37 -10.31 0.13
CA LEU A 580 -8.00 -9.23 -0.63
C LEU A 580 -8.45 -9.68 -2.01
N GLU A 581 -7.64 -10.50 -2.71
CA GLU A 581 -8.03 -11.09 -3.99
C GLU A 581 -9.30 -11.96 -3.84
N LEU A 582 -9.34 -12.77 -2.77
CA LEU A 582 -10.50 -13.62 -2.48
C LEU A 582 -11.76 -12.81 -2.13
N LEU A 583 -11.61 -11.71 -1.38
CA LEU A 583 -12.72 -10.82 -1.04
C LEU A 583 -13.22 -10.05 -2.27
N ASP A 584 -12.34 -9.66 -3.19
CA ASP A 584 -12.74 -9.03 -4.45
C ASP A 584 -13.51 -9.99 -5.36
N GLU A 585 -13.13 -11.27 -5.40
CA GLU A 585 -13.90 -12.32 -6.08
C GLU A 585 -15.28 -12.52 -5.43
N ALA A 586 -15.31 -12.66 -4.10
CA ALA A 586 -16.55 -12.88 -3.35
C ALA A 586 -17.52 -11.68 -3.47
N ARG A 587 -17.01 -10.45 -3.60
CA ARG A 587 -17.81 -9.23 -3.75
C ARG A 587 -18.76 -9.30 -4.95
N LEU A 588 -18.40 -10.02 -6.02
CA LEU A 588 -19.24 -10.14 -7.22
C LEU A 588 -20.54 -10.92 -6.96
N ASN A 589 -20.55 -11.79 -5.96
CA ASN A 589 -21.66 -12.70 -5.68
C ASN A 589 -22.47 -12.31 -4.44
N ILE A 590 -22.03 -11.28 -3.70
CA ILE A 590 -22.64 -10.86 -2.43
C ILE A 590 -23.54 -9.63 -2.63
N VAL A 591 -24.78 -9.72 -2.12
CA VAL A 591 -25.76 -8.63 -2.14
C VAL A 591 -25.32 -7.52 -1.18
N HIS A 592 -25.33 -6.25 -1.63
CA HIS A 592 -24.74 -5.11 -0.92
C HIS A 592 -25.37 -4.79 0.45
N ASP A 593 -26.65 -5.12 0.63
CA ASP A 593 -27.38 -4.88 1.90
C ASP A 593 -27.37 -6.12 2.83
N SER A 594 -26.54 -7.14 2.55
CA SER A 594 -26.47 -8.36 3.37
C SER A 594 -25.45 -8.23 4.53
N PRO A 595 -25.62 -8.95 5.65
CA PRO A 595 -24.61 -8.95 6.71
C PRO A 595 -23.26 -9.54 6.25
N ALA A 596 -23.26 -10.45 5.26
CA ALA A 596 -22.03 -10.93 4.61
C ALA A 596 -21.27 -9.80 3.90
N TYR A 597 -21.96 -8.81 3.33
CA TYR A 597 -21.31 -7.62 2.75
C TYR A 597 -20.67 -6.74 3.81
N SER A 598 -21.29 -6.62 4.99
CA SER A 598 -20.70 -5.90 6.12
C SER A 598 -19.43 -6.56 6.63
N GLU A 599 -19.43 -7.90 6.76
CA GLU A 599 -18.23 -8.68 7.07
C GLU A 599 -17.17 -8.46 6.00
N LEU A 600 -17.54 -8.53 4.71
CA LEU A 600 -16.62 -8.38 3.58
C LEU A 600 -15.95 -7.01 3.61
N ASN A 601 -16.73 -5.95 3.79
CA ASN A 601 -16.22 -4.59 3.81
C ASN A 601 -15.30 -4.36 5.03
N THR A 602 -15.64 -4.95 6.18
CA THR A 602 -14.81 -4.89 7.39
C THR A 602 -13.46 -5.59 7.14
N GLN A 603 -13.48 -6.85 6.69
CA GLN A 603 -12.28 -7.62 6.41
C GLN A 603 -11.44 -7.00 5.30
N TYR A 604 -12.07 -6.45 4.26
CA TYR A 604 -11.38 -5.77 3.17
C TYR A 604 -10.61 -4.55 3.69
N ASN A 605 -11.27 -3.66 4.44
CA ASN A 605 -10.64 -2.44 4.93
C ASN A 605 -9.53 -2.72 5.95
N ILE A 606 -9.69 -3.74 6.81
CA ILE A 606 -8.65 -4.18 7.74
C ILE A 606 -7.41 -4.64 6.97
N ASN A 607 -7.57 -5.61 6.07
CA ASN A 607 -6.43 -6.18 5.33
C ASN A 607 -5.76 -5.14 4.41
N ALA A 608 -6.56 -4.32 3.73
CA ALA A 608 -6.07 -3.23 2.87
C ALA A 608 -5.29 -2.17 3.67
N PHE A 609 -5.73 -1.85 4.89
CA PHE A 609 -5.05 -0.89 5.75
C PHE A 609 -3.67 -1.40 6.19
N PHE A 610 -3.55 -2.65 6.66
CA PHE A 610 -2.26 -3.19 7.09
C PHE A 610 -1.22 -3.23 5.96
N LEU A 611 -1.64 -3.59 4.75
CA LEU A 611 -0.76 -3.52 3.59
C LEU A 611 -0.34 -2.06 3.30
N PHE A 612 -1.30 -1.13 3.28
CA PHE A 612 -1.01 0.29 3.07
C PHE A 612 -0.09 0.89 4.14
N SER A 613 -0.27 0.54 5.41
CA SER A 613 0.56 1.03 6.51
C SER A 613 2.00 0.53 6.42
N PHE A 614 2.19 -0.68 5.89
CA PHE A 614 3.50 -1.29 5.71
C PHE A 614 4.28 -0.66 4.54
N ASP A 615 3.68 -0.58 3.35
CA ASP A 615 4.29 0.05 2.17
C ASP A 615 3.28 0.93 1.42
N GLN A 616 3.29 2.21 1.77
CA GLN A 616 2.38 3.22 1.20
C GLN A 616 2.58 3.42 -0.31
N TYR A 617 3.76 3.11 -0.85
CA TYR A 617 4.04 3.27 -2.28
C TYR A 617 3.51 2.08 -3.08
N LYS A 618 3.86 0.85 -2.67
CA LYS A 618 3.39 -0.38 -3.31
C LYS A 618 1.86 -0.48 -3.24
N TYR A 619 1.27 -0.16 -2.09
CA TYR A 619 -0.17 -0.35 -1.83
C TYR A 619 -0.98 0.93 -1.87
N ARG A 620 -0.54 1.94 -2.63
CA ARG A 620 -1.23 3.24 -2.74
C ARG A 620 -2.72 3.13 -3.11
N GLN A 621 -3.10 2.09 -3.85
CA GLN A 621 -4.49 1.82 -4.22
C GLN A 621 -5.42 1.62 -3.01
N TYR A 622 -4.87 1.17 -1.87
CA TYR A 622 -5.58 0.95 -0.62
C TYR A 622 -5.60 2.17 0.31
N SER A 623 -5.13 3.33 -0.15
CA SER A 623 -5.13 4.57 0.65
C SER A 623 -6.51 5.00 1.16
N GLY A 624 -7.61 4.55 0.52
CA GLY A 624 -8.97 4.78 1.00
C GLY A 624 -9.26 4.10 2.35
N ALA A 625 -8.64 2.95 2.64
CA ALA A 625 -8.86 2.20 3.87
C ALA A 625 -8.45 3.02 5.12
N LYS A 626 -7.45 3.89 4.99
CA LYS A 626 -7.03 4.84 6.03
C LYS A 626 -8.17 5.74 6.52
N GLU A 627 -9.06 6.17 5.62
CA GLU A 627 -10.14 7.12 5.99
C GLU A 627 -11.21 6.46 6.87
N VAL A 628 -11.40 5.14 6.73
CA VAL A 628 -12.48 4.38 7.38
C VAL A 628 -12.00 3.45 8.50
N ILE A 629 -10.71 3.10 8.55
CA ILE A 629 -10.18 2.12 9.51
C ILE A 629 -10.45 2.51 10.97
N SER A 630 -10.49 3.81 11.30
CA SER A 630 -10.76 4.24 12.67
C SER A 630 -12.17 3.87 13.15
N GLU A 631 -13.14 3.75 12.25
CA GLU A 631 -14.51 3.37 12.59
C GLU A 631 -14.57 1.85 12.80
N TYR A 632 -14.04 1.09 11.84
CA TYR A 632 -13.93 -0.37 11.95
C TYR A 632 -13.16 -0.81 13.18
N TRP A 633 -12.01 -0.19 13.46
CA TRP A 633 -11.14 -0.57 14.59
C TRP A 633 -11.82 -0.34 15.95
N LYS A 634 -12.68 0.67 16.07
CA LYS A 634 -13.45 0.91 17.31
C LYS A 634 -14.54 -0.13 17.54
N GLY A 635 -15.16 -0.60 16.47
CA GLY A 635 -16.21 -1.63 16.51
C GLY A 635 -15.68 -3.07 16.36
N LEU A 636 -14.36 -3.27 16.28
CA LEU A 636 -13.78 -4.58 16.02
C LEU A 636 -14.01 -5.52 17.21
N THR A 637 -14.72 -6.61 16.95
CA THR A 637 -15.00 -7.67 17.94
C THR A 637 -13.84 -8.67 18.08
N GLU A 638 -12.89 -8.67 17.15
CA GLU A 638 -11.74 -9.58 17.13
C GLU A 638 -10.69 -9.20 18.17
N TRP A 639 -10.78 -9.78 19.36
CA TRP A 639 -9.85 -9.50 20.46
C TRP A 639 -8.41 -9.85 20.11
N ALA A 640 -8.16 -11.03 19.51
CA ALA A 640 -6.80 -11.48 19.21
C ALA A 640 -6.02 -10.51 18.31
N LEU A 641 -6.66 -10.01 17.25
CA LEU A 641 -6.04 -9.02 16.34
C LEU A 641 -5.80 -7.68 17.04
N LYS A 642 -6.77 -7.22 17.84
CA LYS A 642 -6.65 -5.97 18.58
C LYS A 642 -5.51 -6.02 19.60
N GLU A 643 -5.46 -7.09 20.38
CA GLU A 643 -4.43 -7.34 21.39
C GLU A 643 -3.04 -7.45 20.74
N HIS A 644 -2.92 -8.19 19.64
CA HIS A 644 -1.68 -8.32 18.87
C HIS A 644 -1.14 -6.96 18.41
N VAL A 645 -2.02 -6.08 17.91
CA VAL A 645 -1.65 -4.76 17.42
C VAL A 645 -1.34 -3.79 18.55
N ASP A 646 -2.21 -3.70 19.55
CA ASP A 646 -2.06 -2.76 20.66
C ASP A 646 -0.78 -3.03 21.47
N LYS A 647 -0.32 -4.30 21.55
CA LYS A 647 0.95 -4.70 22.19
C LYS A 647 2.21 -4.43 21.36
N GLY A 648 2.13 -3.86 20.17
CA GLY A 648 3.33 -3.68 19.34
C GLY A 648 3.63 -4.86 18.40
N GLY A 649 2.77 -5.88 18.36
CA GLY A 649 3.06 -7.18 17.75
C GLY A 649 3.00 -7.18 16.22
N SER A 650 2.18 -6.32 15.62
CA SER A 650 2.05 -6.28 14.16
C SER A 650 3.32 -5.77 13.51
N VAL A 651 3.90 -6.58 12.62
CA VAL A 651 5.12 -6.23 11.89
C VAL A 651 4.84 -5.32 10.70
N LEU A 652 3.58 -5.31 10.22
CA LEU A 652 3.11 -4.44 9.14
C LEU A 652 2.73 -3.02 9.60
N LEU A 653 2.72 -2.76 10.90
CA LEU A 653 2.57 -1.41 11.44
C LEU A 653 3.93 -0.82 11.83
N PRO A 654 4.26 0.39 11.35
CA PRO A 654 5.50 1.05 11.75
C PRO A 654 5.52 1.31 13.27
N ARG A 655 6.61 0.90 13.92
CA ARG A 655 6.82 1.14 15.35
C ARG A 655 7.43 2.53 15.55
N TYR A 656 6.69 3.39 16.22
CA TYR A 656 7.15 4.76 16.47
C TYR A 656 7.72 4.97 17.88
N LYS A 657 7.39 4.08 18.82
CA LYS A 657 7.98 4.00 20.18
C LYS A 657 8.08 2.54 20.60
N SER A 658 9.01 2.24 21.51
CA SER A 658 9.15 0.90 22.09
C SER A 658 7.86 0.53 22.83
N GLY A 659 7.15 -0.52 22.38
CA GLY A 659 5.95 -1.05 23.02
C GLY A 659 4.62 -0.41 22.63
N GLN A 660 4.57 0.44 21.58
CA GLN A 660 3.32 1.07 21.11
C GLN A 660 3.22 1.01 19.57
N SER A 661 2.34 0.16 19.05
CA SER A 661 1.96 0.14 17.62
C SER A 661 0.43 0.12 17.46
N SER A 662 -0.27 1.13 17.96
CA SER A 662 -1.71 1.19 17.75
C SER A 662 -2.08 1.78 16.39
N VAL A 663 -3.21 1.34 15.83
CA VAL A 663 -3.83 1.98 14.64
C VAL A 663 -4.07 3.48 14.89
N GLN A 664 -4.43 3.84 16.12
CA GLN A 664 -4.69 5.23 16.50
C GLN A 664 -3.43 6.09 16.43
N GLU A 665 -2.30 5.58 16.91
CA GLU A 665 -1.01 6.30 16.85
C GLU A 665 -0.55 6.49 15.41
N PHE A 666 -0.66 5.47 14.56
CA PHE A 666 -0.38 5.60 13.13
C PHE A 666 -1.18 6.75 12.52
N LEU A 667 -2.50 6.80 12.76
CA LEU A 667 -3.36 7.85 12.25
C LEU A 667 -3.03 9.24 12.82
N ILE A 668 -2.63 9.34 14.09
CA ILE A 668 -2.21 10.61 14.71
C ILE A 668 -0.91 11.10 14.06
N GLN A 669 0.08 10.23 13.89
CA GLN A 669 1.36 10.61 13.32
C GLN A 669 1.26 10.98 11.86
N GLU A 670 0.46 10.26 11.08
CA GLU A 670 0.26 10.61 9.69
C GLU A 670 -0.43 11.98 9.54
N LYS A 671 -1.39 12.30 10.41
CA LYS A 671 -1.96 13.66 10.48
C LYS A 671 -0.92 14.71 10.84
N GLN A 672 0.01 14.41 11.74
CA GLN A 672 1.12 15.31 12.08
C GLN A 672 2.08 15.48 10.91
N PHE A 673 2.41 14.41 10.19
CA PHE A 673 3.26 14.44 9.00
C PHE A 673 2.62 15.23 7.86
N GLU A 674 1.31 15.07 7.63
CA GLU A 674 0.56 15.89 6.68
C GLU A 674 0.61 17.38 7.06
N LYS A 675 0.40 17.71 8.35
CA LYS A 675 0.51 19.08 8.85
C LYS A 675 1.92 19.64 8.69
N TRP A 676 2.95 18.83 8.97
CA TRP A 676 4.34 19.20 8.79
C TRP A 676 4.68 19.43 7.32
N ASN A 677 4.29 18.53 6.41
CA ASN A 677 4.47 18.70 4.96
C ASN A 677 3.76 19.94 4.43
N ILE A 678 2.56 20.25 4.94
CA ILE A 678 1.86 21.49 4.60
C ILE A 678 2.66 22.71 5.07
N ASN A 679 3.21 22.69 6.29
CA ASN A 679 4.01 23.80 6.81
C ASN A 679 5.36 23.92 6.09
N PHE A 680 6.03 22.81 5.80
CA PHE A 680 7.26 22.78 5.00
C PHE A 680 7.02 23.33 3.60
N LEU A 681 5.92 22.92 2.94
CA LEU A 681 5.54 23.46 1.64
C LEU A 681 5.26 24.98 1.71
N LYS A 682 4.62 25.48 2.79
CA LYS A 682 4.45 26.93 2.99
C LYS A 682 5.80 27.65 3.09
N VAL A 683 6.74 27.11 3.87
CA VAL A 683 8.07 27.70 4.05
C VAL A 683 8.84 27.69 2.72
N ALA A 684 8.89 26.54 2.05
CA ALA A 684 9.56 26.40 0.76
C ALA A 684 8.99 27.37 -0.29
N MET A 685 7.67 27.51 -0.37
CA MET A 685 7.04 28.44 -1.33
C MET A 685 7.27 29.91 -0.99
N LEU A 686 7.52 30.24 0.28
CA LEU A 686 7.83 31.61 0.71
C LEU A 686 9.29 31.98 0.41
N THR A 687 10.22 31.05 0.58
CA THR A 687 11.67 31.33 0.56
C THR A 687 12.34 31.03 -0.79
N LEU A 688 11.88 30.01 -1.51
CA LEU A 688 12.49 29.58 -2.77
C LEU A 688 12.46 30.66 -3.87
N PRO A 689 11.41 31.49 -4.02
CA PRO A 689 11.43 32.62 -4.92
C PRO A 689 12.49 33.67 -4.59
N ALA A 690 12.73 33.96 -3.30
CA ALA A 690 13.75 34.90 -2.87
C ALA A 690 15.17 34.39 -3.16
N ILE A 691 15.40 33.09 -2.92
CA ILE A 691 16.68 32.44 -3.25
C ILE A 691 16.92 32.49 -4.77
N LEU A 692 15.91 32.17 -5.58
CA LEU A 692 16.01 32.25 -7.05
C LEU A 692 16.25 33.68 -7.54
N LEU A 693 15.57 34.68 -6.97
CA LEU A 693 15.74 36.09 -7.32
C LEU A 693 17.15 36.59 -6.95
N TYR A 694 17.67 36.16 -5.81
CA TYR A 694 19.03 36.48 -5.38
C TYR A 694 20.08 35.89 -6.33
N ILE A 695 19.93 34.62 -6.71
CA ILE A 695 20.79 33.96 -7.71
C ILE A 695 20.70 34.69 -9.06
N LEU A 696 19.48 35.03 -9.49
CA LEU A 696 19.23 35.73 -10.75
C LEU A 696 19.89 37.13 -10.77
N PHE A 697 19.75 37.92 -9.70
CA PHE A 697 20.38 39.23 -9.57
C PHE A 697 21.90 39.15 -9.45
N GLY A 698 22.43 38.12 -8.76
CA GLY A 698 23.86 37.86 -8.69
C GLY A 698 24.47 37.54 -10.06
N ILE A 699 23.75 36.83 -10.93
CA ILE A 699 24.20 36.45 -12.28
C ILE A 699 24.05 37.60 -13.29
N LEU A 700 22.86 38.22 -13.36
CA LEU A 700 22.53 39.16 -14.44
C LEU A 700 23.00 40.59 -14.21
N LYS A 701 23.31 40.98 -12.97
CA LYS A 701 23.76 42.33 -12.58
C LYS A 701 23.07 43.47 -13.36
N PRO A 702 21.73 43.57 -13.34
CA PRO A 702 21.02 44.56 -14.16
C PRO A 702 21.41 46.00 -13.79
N ALA A 703 21.73 46.81 -14.81
CA ALA A 703 22.32 48.14 -14.64
C ALA A 703 21.47 49.17 -13.85
N PHE A 704 20.17 48.95 -13.70
CA PHE A 704 19.27 49.84 -12.92
C PHE A 704 19.44 49.69 -11.40
N VAL A 705 20.07 48.61 -10.92
CA VAL A 705 20.15 48.24 -9.50
C VAL A 705 21.46 48.73 -8.85
N TYR A 706 22.41 49.22 -9.65
CA TYR A 706 23.71 49.71 -9.19
C TYR A 706 23.81 51.23 -9.36
N PRO A 707 23.32 52.04 -8.41
CA PRO A 707 23.72 53.44 -8.35
C PRO A 707 25.25 53.54 -8.17
N PRO A 708 25.89 54.65 -8.59
CA PRO A 708 27.32 54.86 -8.38
C PRO A 708 27.63 54.78 -6.87
N GLN A 709 28.23 53.66 -6.47
CA GLN A 709 28.87 53.35 -5.19
C GLN A 709 28.35 54.12 -3.96
N LEU A 710 27.14 53.76 -3.49
CA LEU A 710 26.70 54.14 -2.14
C LEU A 710 27.43 53.28 -1.11
N TYR A 711 28.40 53.88 -0.43
CA TYR A 711 29.08 53.31 0.72
C TYR A 711 28.31 53.62 2.00
N LYS A 712 28.46 52.79 3.03
CA LYS A 712 27.94 53.15 4.36
C LYS A 712 28.64 54.42 4.86
N ASN A 713 27.88 55.32 5.49
CA ASN A 713 28.42 56.52 6.12
C ASN A 713 29.54 56.15 7.11
N VAL A 714 30.58 56.97 7.14
CA VAL A 714 31.78 56.76 7.96
C VAL A 714 31.77 57.68 9.18
N SER A 715 32.48 57.29 10.22
CA SER A 715 32.67 58.09 11.43
C SER A 715 34.12 57.98 11.86
N PHE A 716 34.73 59.09 12.25
CA PHE A 716 36.14 59.17 12.63
C PHE A 716 36.38 60.30 13.62
N VAL A 717 37.61 60.47 14.11
CA VAL A 717 37.96 61.50 15.10
C VAL A 717 39.01 62.44 14.52
N THR A 718 38.85 63.75 14.73
CA THR A 718 39.87 64.76 14.43
C THR A 718 40.54 65.20 15.73
N VAL A 719 41.86 65.13 15.78
CA VAL A 719 42.65 65.43 16.98
C VAL A 719 43.35 66.78 16.80
N ILE A 720 43.07 67.74 17.67
CA ILE A 720 43.71 69.05 17.67
C ILE A 720 44.87 69.04 18.67
N LYS A 721 46.11 69.17 18.20
CA LYS A 721 47.30 69.32 19.04
C LYS A 721 47.73 70.79 19.11
N LYS A 722 47.73 71.34 20.32
CA LYS A 722 48.09 72.73 20.60
C LYS A 722 49.54 72.82 21.05
N SER A 723 50.31 73.78 20.54
CA SER A 723 51.61 74.11 21.14
C SER A 723 51.44 74.70 22.55
N ALA A 724 52.45 74.60 23.41
CA ALA A 724 52.39 75.10 24.79
C ALA A 724 52.02 76.59 24.88
N ASN A 725 52.35 77.38 23.85
CA ASN A 725 52.07 78.80 23.75
C ASN A 725 50.64 79.13 23.24
N CYS A 726 49.90 78.15 22.72
CA CYS A 726 48.50 78.31 22.26
C CYS A 726 47.45 78.09 23.36
N LYS A 727 47.83 77.64 24.57
CA LYS A 727 46.89 77.19 25.61
C LYS A 727 45.76 78.19 25.94
N PRO A 728 45.99 79.51 26.06
CA PRO A 728 44.91 80.41 26.48
C PRO A 728 44.00 80.91 25.34
N ASN A 729 44.23 80.59 24.06
CA ASN A 729 43.61 81.36 22.96
C ASN A 729 42.45 80.67 22.21
N LEU A 730 42.12 79.40 22.44
CA LEU A 730 41.03 78.71 21.72
C LEU A 730 39.82 78.43 22.63
N GLN A 731 38.61 78.68 22.14
CA GLN A 731 37.39 78.55 22.94
C GLN A 731 36.48 77.41 22.46
N TYR A 732 36.19 77.34 21.16
CA TYR A 732 35.32 76.29 20.59
C TYR A 732 35.65 76.05 19.11
N VAL A 733 35.16 74.91 18.60
CA VAL A 733 35.17 74.55 17.18
C VAL A 733 33.73 74.36 16.72
N ILE A 734 33.38 74.91 15.56
CA ILE A 734 32.11 74.61 14.91
C ILE A 734 32.39 73.54 13.85
N ASN A 735 31.73 72.39 13.99
CA ASN A 735 31.74 71.34 12.99
C ASN A 735 30.49 71.47 12.11
N SER A 736 30.66 71.85 10.85
CA SER A 736 29.58 72.01 9.88
C SER A 736 29.58 70.82 8.92
N THR A 737 28.95 69.72 9.33
CA THR A 737 28.80 68.47 8.54
C THR A 737 27.33 68.16 8.29
N ASN A 738 26.97 67.71 7.09
CA ASN A 738 25.60 67.32 6.73
C ASN A 738 24.54 68.43 6.95
N GLY A 739 24.90 69.71 6.82
CA GLY A 739 23.97 70.84 7.04
C GLY A 739 23.58 71.07 8.51
N ARG A 740 24.24 70.40 9.47
CA ARG A 740 24.19 70.72 10.90
C ARG A 740 25.51 71.32 11.35
N SER A 741 25.44 72.36 12.18
CA SER A 741 26.60 73.00 12.80
C SER A 741 26.58 72.72 14.30
N ASP A 742 27.49 71.87 14.76
CA ASP A 742 27.64 71.54 16.18
C ASP A 742 28.80 72.33 16.77
N THR A 743 28.55 73.07 17.86
CA THR A 743 29.59 73.84 18.57
C THR A 743 30.21 72.99 19.67
N ILE A 744 31.50 72.71 19.57
CA ILE A 744 32.26 71.85 20.48
C ILE A 744 33.24 72.73 21.28
N LEU A 745 33.02 72.85 22.58
CA LEU A 745 33.93 73.58 23.47
C LEU A 745 35.26 72.83 23.62
N LEU A 746 36.37 73.53 23.41
CA LEU A 746 37.71 72.97 23.55
C LEU A 746 38.22 73.13 25.00
N ASN A 747 38.98 72.15 25.49
CA ASN A 747 39.53 72.23 26.84
C ASN A 747 40.74 73.19 26.87
N GLN A 748 40.68 74.22 27.73
CA GLN A 748 41.72 75.26 27.80
C GLN A 748 43.01 74.78 28.47
N LEU A 749 42.98 73.66 29.19
CA LEU A 749 44.13 73.12 29.91
C LEU A 749 44.81 71.95 29.16
N SER A 750 44.12 71.36 28.17
CA SER A 750 44.63 70.23 27.39
C SER A 750 45.57 70.71 26.26
N LEU A 751 46.63 69.93 26.02
CA LEU A 751 47.45 70.09 24.81
C LEU A 751 46.83 69.36 23.60
N ILE A 752 45.81 68.53 23.84
CA ILE A 752 45.18 67.67 22.85
C ILE A 752 43.67 67.66 23.10
N ASP A 753 42.87 67.94 22.07
CA ASP A 753 41.42 67.74 22.07
C ASP A 753 41.01 66.80 20.93
N SER A 754 39.98 66.00 21.15
CA SER A 754 39.44 65.06 20.16
C SER A 754 38.01 65.44 19.79
N ILE A 755 37.76 65.63 18.49
CA ILE A 755 36.47 65.99 17.91
C ILE A 755 35.93 64.79 17.13
N PRO A 756 34.85 64.14 17.60
CA PRO A 756 34.22 63.06 16.84
C PRO A 756 33.44 63.64 15.65
N ILE A 757 33.75 63.16 14.44
CA ILE A 757 32.99 63.39 13.22
C ILE A 757 32.16 62.14 12.96
N THR A 758 30.83 62.27 12.97
CA THR A 758 29.94 61.10 12.87
C THR A 758 29.02 61.19 11.66
N ASN A 759 28.75 60.03 11.07
CA ASN A 759 27.74 59.84 10.03
C ASN A 759 27.93 60.70 8.75
N VAL A 760 29.16 60.79 8.25
CA VAL A 760 29.52 61.58 7.04
C VAL A 760 29.67 60.66 5.84
N GLN A 761 29.33 61.10 4.62
CA GLN A 761 29.56 60.29 3.43
C GLN A 761 31.06 60.14 3.15
N TYR A 762 31.49 58.97 2.70
CA TYR A 762 32.89 58.76 2.31
C TYR A 762 33.25 59.73 1.17
N ASP A 763 34.40 60.40 1.27
CA ASP A 763 34.88 61.45 0.35
C ASP A 763 34.12 62.81 0.44
N GLU A 764 33.20 62.97 1.39
CA GLU A 764 32.57 64.27 1.64
C GLU A 764 33.55 65.26 2.29
N ILE A 765 33.48 66.54 1.89
CA ILE A 765 34.33 67.59 2.45
C ILE A 765 33.77 68.05 3.79
N ILE A 766 34.55 67.90 4.84
CA ILE A 766 34.23 68.35 6.19
C ILE A 766 34.84 69.73 6.42
N ASN A 767 34.03 70.66 6.92
CA ASN A 767 34.44 72.01 7.25
C ASN A 767 34.40 72.22 8.77
N LEU A 768 35.55 72.53 9.35
CA LEU A 768 35.71 72.90 10.75
C LEU A 768 36.10 74.37 10.85
N GLU A 769 35.44 75.12 11.73
CA GLU A 769 35.78 76.50 12.04
C GLU A 769 36.34 76.58 13.46
N LEU A 770 37.62 76.93 13.59
CA LEU A 770 38.27 77.09 14.90
C LEU A 770 38.21 78.55 15.35
N TRP A 771 37.62 78.80 16.51
CA TRP A 771 37.40 80.15 17.04
C TRP A 771 38.31 80.44 18.24
N THR A 772 39.00 81.57 18.17
CA THR A 772 39.89 82.05 19.23
C THR A 772 39.16 82.99 20.21
N LYS A 773 39.73 83.24 21.41
CA LYS A 773 39.20 84.18 22.40
C LYS A 773 39.06 85.62 21.87
N ASP A 774 39.88 85.99 20.90
CA ASP A 774 39.84 87.29 20.24
C ASP A 774 38.82 87.33 19.08
N ASN A 775 37.92 86.34 18.99
CA ASN A 775 36.92 86.19 17.93
C ASN A 775 37.50 86.08 16.51
N LEU A 776 38.76 85.64 16.37
CA LEU A 776 39.34 85.32 15.06
C LEU A 776 38.99 83.87 14.70
N MET A 777 38.39 83.70 13.52
CA MET A 777 37.97 82.41 12.95
C MET A 777 39.05 81.89 11.99
N HIS A 778 39.36 80.60 12.11
CA HIS A 778 40.23 79.91 11.18
C HIS A 778 39.50 78.70 10.55
N PRO A 779 39.25 78.72 9.23
CA PRO A 779 38.56 77.62 8.55
C PRO A 779 39.54 76.49 8.23
N LEU A 780 39.04 75.26 8.32
CA LEU A 780 39.76 74.04 7.98
C LEU A 780 38.86 73.09 7.21
N SER A 781 39.31 72.64 6.04
CA SER A 781 38.55 71.71 5.19
C SER A 781 39.38 70.49 4.82
N PHE A 782 38.80 69.29 4.96
CA PHE A 782 39.43 68.03 4.53
C PHE A 782 38.38 66.99 4.15
N ALA A 783 38.74 66.03 3.29
CA ALA A 783 37.84 64.97 2.84
C ALA A 783 37.74 63.83 3.86
N ALA A 784 36.56 63.20 3.97
CA ALA A 784 36.27 62.06 4.84
C ALA A 784 36.89 60.73 4.34
N THR A 785 38.18 60.74 4.03
CA THR A 785 38.90 59.59 3.45
C THR A 785 39.77 58.83 4.46
N ASP A 786 40.19 59.48 5.54
CA ASP A 786 41.10 58.94 6.55
C ASP A 786 40.40 58.65 7.89
N SER A 787 40.90 57.63 8.59
CA SER A 787 40.38 57.15 9.87
C SER A 787 40.57 58.13 11.04
N PHE A 788 41.47 59.11 10.90
CA PHE A 788 41.56 60.30 11.75
C PHE A 788 42.43 61.38 11.09
N PHE A 789 42.21 62.64 11.48
CA PHE A 789 43.00 63.81 11.07
C PHE A 789 43.70 64.44 12.28
N GLU A 790 44.95 64.87 12.11
CA GLU A 790 45.69 65.60 13.13
C GLU A 790 45.84 67.07 12.73
N VAL A 791 45.32 67.98 13.56
CA VAL A 791 45.43 69.42 13.37
C VAL A 791 46.48 69.95 14.33
N GLN A 792 47.65 70.33 13.80
CA GLN A 792 48.73 70.92 14.57
C GLN A 792 48.60 72.45 14.55
N MET A 793 48.58 73.04 15.74
CA MET A 793 48.46 74.48 15.92
C MET A 793 49.67 75.05 16.62
N ALA A 794 50.33 76.01 15.97
CA ALA A 794 51.47 76.73 16.51
C ALA A 794 51.17 78.24 16.56
N CYS A 795 51.04 78.78 17.76
CA CYS A 795 50.88 80.21 18.01
C CYS A 795 52.27 80.83 18.21
N LYS A 796 52.62 81.83 17.39
CA LYS A 796 53.84 82.63 17.54
C LYS A 796 53.62 83.87 18.38
#